data_AF-A0A6C0E4A9-F1
#
_entry.id   AF-A0A6C0E4A9-F1
#
_cell.length_a   1.000
_cell.length_b   1.000
_cell.length_c   1.000
_cell.angle_alpha   90.00
_cell.angle_beta   90.00
_cell.angle_gamma   90.00
#
_symmetry.space_group_name_H-M   'P 1'
#
loop_
_entity.id
_entity.type
_entity.pdbx_description
1 polymer ?
#
loop_
_entity_poly.entity_id
_entity_poly.type
_entity_poly.pdbx_seq_one_letter_code
_entity_poly.pdbx_strand_id
1 'polypeptide(L)'
;MNDEIEIDVSELLGEEPKANFNFLFDDDDEEDGDDEKSGGAGPGPISSMNSPSLINIDGTKIKKPNYFQKRIEDRDGVLIMKKDSAKYNSYSRTCSSDFRRQPVILNDAELEKINKQHEGFLKKEDVIKYGSDKDKQHNYICPRYWCLKTNSVILPSELEEKTDAEGNKYLEHPTCGKILPPDASKIIPGHYIYEFYKPKKGDQKFKRYPGLQVDKHPDGYCLPCCFDLHTELGDTFIQDKCQKRTESEKQDMKSQSGLVDSSVPVSDTKKPGKKKDDEPDDYVIGPDKFPMSQGRWGYMPIAVQKFLNETSTDCLVNRVSDKSCILRHGVENNENQSFVACVSDFMFFGRKRLVGTKSEIIKVPPSVREIKQIIVKSLTIDDFVKYQNGNLVSSFDAKIIDGLKIDDFKDVRTFSKLDVTKPEEMTYFMRVVSSFENFKKYLEDDKIMIDHTYLWDILSTPNKLLFPRGMNIVILNLPRDDITQNVQVICPSNQYSNIPYDSNKPTMILVKIENYYEPVYSYGTSIIKEFSSNNEKLSENIRRVLDTSIKNIFDMNCKPLDSMPNRKNARIFPSYNATPLATILTSLDRIKCGVVNQIVNYNNKVIGVVADCNAIDAGVGFIPCYPSAPLDNYDIVFMFTNGIWSTYEKTHNFLTSVGKKTGIRCRPAFKVIEDEVVVGILTETNQFVQLSQPVVSVDKDIELPSIYNDNYIVDTKQKDMVQSDTQITTTTGFDKERVDYVNKIKMDANFYNVFRNTIRILLNDYDNSKSRDKLKSLISNMYMLYSDKMKSTIELLESLVDDNIFFSGDENYYKKVSEVSTCIKNKKCGVSDADSTTRVCAVANNGKCSLILPEKNLITGKLNSEIYYEKIADELIRYSRIRSFMFQPQSYLSFGNIGYNLRDDEIILIQSLLTQEYFERLIPMNSNKYVRKNSIDSAKPSVTQFYDNKVKNSEIGISRVQNVDDGGDKEEQNKELDKDKEEELYRDINDQGGDVIIELEDDNVKPLALPIDELEAEEQKDKLEEGDEDNNDENDEKEKEDDETGCELKYSKIISSFWRKQFPVKYKEMNYGICGYNIIIDLIRSKTNEERTINQIKNELFVEYNKYYETSRDKILDILTFEGKKTLCDQVKKEKLSFSDLIQNDTYNLTTLDFWLLVEKYKIPVVFVSQKNILQTSYSKQMFIGYGEKSDTFAFIYVPVLKAKQQPVYRLIITDKKDQTFSLNNMIDKSILDDAFTEFTSVGGYIELFSKANISKKSNM
;
A
#
# COMPACT_ATOMS: atom_id res chain seq x y z
N MET A 1 32.28 48.23 5.07
CA MET A 1 30.96 48.90 5.09
C MET A 1 29.96 47.79 5.31
N ASN A 2 29.23 47.88 6.41
CA ASN A 2 28.27 46.90 6.90
C ASN A 2 27.09 46.75 5.93
N ASP A 3 26.52 45.55 5.89
CA ASP A 3 25.07 45.33 6.05
C ASP A 3 24.83 43.84 6.35
N GLU A 4 24.49 43.56 7.62
CA GLU A 4 24.00 42.25 8.10
C GLU A 4 22.46 42.29 8.09
N ILE A 5 21.84 41.26 7.51
CA ILE A 5 20.39 41.05 7.51
C ILE A 5 20.04 40.12 8.68
N GLU A 6 19.29 40.62 9.66
CA GLU A 6 18.68 39.84 10.76
C GLU A 6 17.46 39.04 10.26
N ILE A 7 17.40 37.76 10.63
CA ILE A 7 16.20 36.91 10.47
C ILE A 7 15.66 36.57 11.86
N ASP A 8 14.41 36.95 12.12
CA ASP A 8 13.67 36.77 13.38
C ASP A 8 13.19 35.32 13.54
N VAL A 9 13.72 34.62 14.55
CA VAL A 9 13.38 33.25 14.92
C VAL A 9 12.54 33.28 16.21
N SER A 10 11.28 33.72 16.11
CA SER A 10 10.37 33.80 17.27
C SER A 10 9.07 32.99 17.15
N GLU A 11 8.85 32.21 16.09
CA GLU A 11 7.56 31.50 15.88
C GLU A 11 7.54 29.99 16.17
N LEU A 12 8.56 29.46 16.87
CA LEU A 12 8.54 28.08 17.38
C LEU A 12 8.73 28.13 18.89
N LEU A 13 7.67 27.82 19.65
CA LEU A 13 7.65 27.06 20.91
C LEU A 13 6.41 27.48 21.75
N GLY A 14 5.34 26.69 21.62
CA GLY A 14 4.18 26.68 22.50
C GLY A 14 4.07 25.35 23.27
N GLU A 15 4.39 25.44 24.56
CA GLU A 15 3.92 24.71 25.76
C GLU A 15 3.56 23.20 25.72
N GLU A 16 4.36 22.41 26.44
CA GLU A 16 4.02 21.08 26.99
C GLU A 16 3.52 21.18 28.44
N PRO A 17 2.57 20.33 28.88
CA PRO A 17 2.27 20.11 30.29
C PRO A 17 3.04 18.92 30.89
N LYS A 18 3.68 19.26 32.01
CA LYS A 18 4.41 18.49 33.04
C LYS A 18 3.84 17.10 33.39
N ALA A 19 4.71 16.09 33.38
CA ALA A 19 4.52 14.81 34.08
C ALA A 19 5.30 14.81 35.40
N ASN A 20 4.60 14.61 36.51
CA ASN A 20 5.19 14.26 37.81
C ASN A 20 5.19 12.74 37.94
N PHE A 21 6.35 12.14 38.15
CA PHE A 21 6.53 10.79 38.64
C PHE A 21 6.73 10.84 40.16
N ASN A 22 6.01 10.00 40.89
CA ASN A 22 6.38 9.60 42.24
C ASN A 22 6.17 8.08 42.37
N PHE A 23 7.25 7.38 42.69
CA PHE A 23 7.29 5.99 43.14
C PHE A 23 7.22 5.99 44.67
N LEU A 24 6.44 5.09 45.26
CA LEU A 24 6.62 4.60 46.64
C LEU A 24 5.93 3.23 46.77
N PHE A 25 6.69 2.28 47.31
CA PHE A 25 6.34 0.90 47.66
C PHE A 25 5.73 0.83 49.07
N ASP A 26 5.00 -0.27 49.34
CA ASP A 26 4.67 -0.96 50.61
C ASP A 26 3.25 -1.57 50.43
N ASP A 27 3.12 -2.86 50.12
CA ASP A 27 3.13 -4.06 51.01
C ASP A 27 1.91 -4.11 51.97
N ASP A 28 1.04 -5.11 51.74
CA ASP A 28 0.39 -5.97 52.76
C ASP A 28 -0.66 -6.91 52.10
N ASP A 29 -0.21 -8.16 51.90
CA ASP A 29 -0.83 -9.50 52.12
C ASP A 29 -2.36 -9.73 52.17
N GLU A 30 -2.82 -10.76 51.43
CA GLU A 30 -3.36 -12.04 51.99
C GLU A 30 -3.71 -13.07 50.86
N GLU A 31 -2.95 -14.19 50.86
CA GLU A 31 -3.30 -15.65 50.73
C GLU A 31 -4.41 -16.13 49.74
N ASP A 32 -4.33 -17.22 48.96
CA ASP A 32 -3.68 -18.55 49.02
C ASP A 32 -3.30 -19.00 47.57
N GLY A 33 -2.17 -19.66 47.25
CA GLY A 33 -1.76 -21.05 47.59
C GLY A 33 -2.47 -22.08 46.65
N ASP A 34 -1.86 -22.95 45.84
CA ASP A 34 -0.49 -23.37 45.55
C ASP A 34 -0.46 -24.04 44.16
N ASP A 35 0.71 -24.00 43.52
CA ASP A 35 1.10 -24.80 42.34
C ASP A 35 1.32 -26.28 42.71
N GLU A 36 1.11 -27.21 41.76
CA GLU A 36 2.06 -28.32 41.61
C GLU A 36 2.02 -28.96 40.20
N LYS A 37 3.22 -29.09 39.61
CA LYS A 37 3.53 -29.99 38.49
C LYS A 37 3.77 -31.40 39.04
N SER A 38 3.35 -32.43 38.30
CA SER A 38 3.97 -33.76 38.42
C SER A 38 3.87 -34.53 37.11
N GLY A 39 4.98 -35.15 36.70
CA GLY A 39 5.04 -36.20 35.70
C GLY A 39 5.18 -37.57 36.38
N GLY A 40 4.81 -38.66 35.68
CA GLY A 40 5.13 -40.01 36.14
C GLY A 40 4.36 -41.14 35.45
N ALA A 41 5.13 -42.07 34.89
CA ALA A 41 4.94 -43.53 34.76
C ALA A 41 3.55 -44.11 34.41
N GLY A 42 3.52 -44.93 33.35
CA GLY A 42 2.36 -45.75 33.01
C GLY A 42 2.13 -46.93 33.96
N PRO A 43 0.94 -47.57 33.90
CA PRO A 43 0.76 -48.94 34.36
C PRO A 43 0.47 -49.89 33.19
N GLY A 44 1.09 -51.07 33.25
CA GLY A 44 0.70 -52.25 32.49
C GLY A 44 -0.65 -52.85 32.94
N PRO A 45 -1.03 -54.01 32.40
CA PRO A 45 -2.41 -54.40 32.16
C PRO A 45 -3.13 -54.90 33.41
N ILE A 46 -4.41 -54.56 33.57
CA ILE A 46 -5.31 -55.21 34.52
C ILE A 46 -6.50 -55.78 33.75
N SER A 47 -6.51 -57.11 33.68
CA SER A 47 -7.67 -57.94 33.47
C SER A 47 -8.59 -57.87 34.70
N SER A 48 -9.88 -57.60 34.50
CA SER A 48 -10.95 -58.24 35.28
C SER A 48 -12.31 -57.97 34.64
N MET A 49 -12.98 -59.05 34.22
CA MET A 49 -14.42 -59.06 33.97
C MET A 49 -15.19 -58.79 35.27
N ASN A 50 -16.23 -57.94 35.24
CA ASN A 50 -17.61 -58.24 35.65
C ASN A 50 -18.53 -56.98 35.71
N SER A 51 -19.75 -57.14 35.18
CA SER A 51 -20.98 -56.33 35.38
C SER A 51 -21.13 -54.97 34.65
N PRO A 52 -22.29 -54.68 33.99
CA PRO A 52 -22.52 -53.45 33.26
C PRO A 52 -22.98 -52.32 34.20
N SER A 53 -22.07 -51.48 34.66
CA SER A 53 -22.43 -50.24 35.37
C SER A 53 -22.93 -49.18 34.38
N LEU A 54 -24.16 -48.72 34.56
CA LEU A 54 -24.78 -47.62 33.80
C LEU A 54 -23.96 -46.33 34.02
N ILE A 55 -23.32 -45.83 32.96
CA ILE A 55 -22.55 -44.58 33.00
C ILE A 55 -23.55 -43.42 33.02
N ASN A 56 -23.44 -42.51 34.01
CA ASN A 56 -24.20 -41.26 34.00
C ASN A 56 -23.57 -40.30 32.98
N ILE A 57 -24.30 -40.01 31.90
CA ILE A 57 -23.86 -39.19 30.77
C ILE A 57 -24.70 -37.91 30.60
N ASP A 58 -25.58 -37.62 31.55
CA ASP A 58 -26.48 -36.47 31.51
C ASP A 58 -25.69 -35.16 31.41
N GLY A 59 -26.11 -34.25 30.53
CA GLY A 59 -25.46 -32.95 30.36
C GLY A 59 -24.19 -32.95 29.48
N THR A 60 -23.73 -34.12 29.01
CA THR A 60 -22.58 -34.21 28.08
C THR A 60 -22.89 -33.51 26.75
N LYS A 61 -21.93 -32.72 26.23
CA LYS A 61 -22.08 -32.02 24.93
C LYS A 61 -22.05 -33.02 23.77
N ILE A 62 -22.99 -32.89 22.82
CA ILE A 62 -23.08 -33.78 21.65
C ILE A 62 -22.56 -33.13 20.35
N LYS A 63 -22.61 -31.80 20.24
CA LYS A 63 -22.30 -31.06 18.98
C LYS A 63 -20.93 -30.37 18.93
N LYS A 64 -20.36 -29.94 20.06
CA LYS A 64 -19.10 -29.16 20.08
C LYS A 64 -18.21 -29.54 21.28
N PRO A 65 -17.16 -30.37 21.09
CA PRO A 65 -16.88 -31.16 19.86
C PRO A 65 -17.98 -32.20 19.58
N ASN A 66 -18.12 -32.64 18.32
CA ASN A 66 -19.06 -33.72 17.99
C ASN A 66 -18.63 -35.01 18.71
N TYR A 67 -19.57 -35.68 19.37
CA TYR A 67 -19.29 -36.87 20.18
C TYR A 67 -18.61 -38.02 19.40
N PHE A 68 -19.04 -38.30 18.18
CA PHE A 68 -18.49 -39.40 17.37
C PHE A 68 -17.14 -39.01 16.75
N GLN A 69 -16.98 -37.75 16.33
CA GLN A 69 -15.66 -37.24 15.93
C GLN A 69 -14.65 -37.31 17.08
N LYS A 70 -15.05 -36.94 18.31
CA LYS A 70 -14.17 -37.02 19.48
C LYS A 70 -13.72 -38.45 19.76
N ARG A 71 -14.62 -39.43 19.61
CA ARG A 71 -14.25 -40.85 19.74
C ARG A 71 -13.23 -41.31 18.71
N ILE A 72 -13.29 -40.79 17.48
CA ILE A 72 -12.28 -41.07 16.45
C ILE A 72 -10.98 -40.35 16.82
N GLU A 73 -11.06 -39.11 17.30
CA GLU A 73 -9.88 -38.35 17.73
C GLU A 73 -9.12 -39.01 18.90
N ASP A 74 -9.85 -39.51 19.89
CA ASP A 74 -9.29 -40.16 21.08
C ASP A 74 -8.59 -41.49 20.74
N ARG A 75 -8.98 -42.15 19.64
CA ARG A 75 -8.44 -43.45 19.20
C ARG A 75 -7.40 -43.32 18.07
N ASP A 76 -7.64 -42.39 17.14
CA ASP A 76 -6.78 -42.12 15.98
C ASP A 76 -6.88 -40.63 15.54
N GLY A 77 -6.28 -39.75 16.36
CA GLY A 77 -6.33 -38.30 16.17
C GLY A 77 -5.75 -37.77 14.87
N VAL A 78 -4.85 -38.54 14.22
CA VAL A 78 -4.20 -38.13 12.97
C VAL A 78 -5.20 -38.07 11.81
N LEU A 79 -6.30 -38.83 11.87
CA LEU A 79 -7.36 -38.78 10.86
C LEU A 79 -8.22 -37.51 10.96
N ILE A 80 -8.14 -36.76 12.08
CA ILE A 80 -9.06 -35.66 12.39
C ILE A 80 -8.40 -34.30 12.20
N MET A 81 -8.62 -33.72 11.02
CA MET A 81 -8.24 -32.33 10.75
C MET A 81 -9.30 -31.35 11.31
N LYS A 82 -8.91 -30.53 12.29
CA LYS A 82 -9.81 -29.63 13.03
C LYS A 82 -10.14 -28.30 12.31
N LYS A 83 -9.30 -27.88 11.37
CA LYS A 83 -9.45 -26.63 10.60
C LYS A 83 -9.26 -26.89 9.11
N ASP A 84 -9.83 -26.03 8.28
CA ASP A 84 -9.65 -26.11 6.84
C ASP A 84 -8.27 -25.57 6.42
N SER A 85 -7.78 -26.02 5.27
CA SER A 85 -6.59 -25.51 4.58
C SER A 85 -6.95 -25.16 3.14
N ALA A 86 -6.05 -24.49 2.40
CA ALA A 86 -6.28 -24.11 1.00
C ALA A 86 -6.63 -25.30 0.07
N LYS A 87 -6.21 -26.52 0.43
CA LYS A 87 -6.39 -27.74 -0.39
C LYS A 87 -7.35 -28.77 0.24
N TYR A 88 -7.54 -28.76 1.56
CA TYR A 88 -8.28 -29.79 2.28
C TYR A 88 -9.27 -29.19 3.29
N ASN A 89 -10.48 -29.75 3.35
CA ASN A 89 -11.53 -29.38 4.31
C ASN A 89 -11.39 -30.16 5.61
N SER A 90 -11.72 -29.54 6.74
CA SER A 90 -11.83 -30.17 8.06
C SER A 90 -12.70 -31.43 8.03
N TYR A 91 -12.43 -32.35 8.94
CA TYR A 91 -13.13 -33.64 9.00
C TYR A 91 -14.65 -33.47 9.13
N SER A 92 -15.10 -32.50 9.93
CA SER A 92 -16.52 -32.17 10.11
C SER A 92 -17.21 -31.62 8.86
N ARG A 93 -16.46 -31.03 7.92
CA ARG A 93 -16.99 -30.58 6.61
C ARG A 93 -16.97 -31.70 5.59
N THR A 94 -15.89 -32.49 5.56
CA THR A 94 -15.75 -33.64 4.65
C THR A 94 -16.74 -34.75 4.98
N CYS A 95 -16.81 -35.17 6.24
CA CYS A 95 -17.85 -36.05 6.78
C CYS A 95 -18.86 -35.18 7.56
N SER A 96 -19.76 -34.51 6.84
CA SER A 96 -20.70 -33.52 7.41
C SER A 96 -21.35 -33.95 8.73
N SER A 97 -21.07 -33.19 9.79
CA SER A 97 -21.68 -33.37 11.12
C SER A 97 -23.18 -33.06 11.09
N ASP A 98 -23.62 -32.08 10.30
CA ASP A 98 -25.03 -31.66 10.21
C ASP A 98 -25.89 -32.74 9.56
N PHE A 99 -25.35 -33.41 8.53
CA PHE A 99 -25.99 -34.58 7.92
C PHE A 99 -25.71 -35.89 8.68
N ARG A 100 -25.08 -35.82 9.86
CA ARG A 100 -24.71 -36.98 10.72
C ARG A 100 -23.99 -38.08 9.94
N ARG A 101 -23.01 -37.70 9.11
CA ARG A 101 -22.25 -38.61 8.23
C ARG A 101 -20.98 -39.18 8.88
N GLN A 102 -20.77 -38.94 10.17
CA GLN A 102 -19.60 -39.42 10.90
C GLN A 102 -19.90 -40.83 11.45
N PRO A 103 -19.06 -41.84 11.16
CA PRO A 103 -19.31 -43.21 11.59
C PRO A 103 -19.02 -43.41 13.09
N VAL A 104 -19.50 -44.54 13.63
CA VAL A 104 -19.12 -45.00 14.97
C VAL A 104 -17.87 -45.86 14.86
N ILE A 105 -16.82 -45.48 15.59
CA ILE A 105 -15.58 -46.26 15.73
C ILE A 105 -15.68 -47.27 16.87
N LEU A 106 -15.33 -48.52 16.58
CA LEU A 106 -15.40 -49.68 17.48
C LEU A 106 -14.05 -50.41 17.55
N ASN A 107 -13.70 -50.92 18.72
CA ASN A 107 -12.63 -51.91 18.86
C ASN A 107 -13.18 -53.33 18.58
N ASP A 108 -12.29 -54.32 18.48
CA ASP A 108 -12.70 -55.69 18.14
C ASP A 108 -13.64 -56.29 19.21
N ALA A 109 -13.44 -55.99 20.50
CA ALA A 109 -14.31 -56.47 21.58
C ALA A 109 -15.72 -55.85 21.57
N GLU A 110 -15.84 -54.55 21.23
CA GLU A 110 -17.12 -53.86 21.05
C GLU A 110 -17.89 -54.43 19.85
N LEU A 111 -17.20 -54.71 18.74
CA LEU A 111 -17.79 -55.34 17.56
C LEU A 111 -18.27 -56.77 17.86
N GLU A 112 -17.46 -57.59 18.54
CA GLU A 112 -17.87 -58.93 18.96
C GLU A 112 -19.07 -58.91 19.90
N LYS A 113 -19.13 -57.94 20.82
CA LYS A 113 -20.27 -57.77 21.72
C LYS A 113 -21.56 -57.48 20.95
N ILE A 114 -21.50 -56.59 19.94
CA ILE A 114 -22.64 -56.29 19.08
C ILE A 114 -23.07 -57.52 18.28
N ASN A 115 -22.13 -58.26 17.70
CA ASN A 115 -22.43 -59.48 16.94
C ASN A 115 -23.02 -60.60 17.80
N LYS A 116 -22.63 -60.71 19.08
CA LYS A 116 -23.22 -61.66 20.04
C LYS A 116 -24.60 -61.24 20.55
N GLN A 117 -24.84 -59.95 20.72
CA GLN A 117 -26.12 -59.41 21.21
C GLN A 117 -27.19 -59.36 20.10
N HIS A 118 -26.78 -59.12 18.86
CA HIS A 118 -27.66 -59.01 17.69
C HIS A 118 -27.11 -59.85 16.53
N GLU A 119 -27.21 -61.18 16.66
CA GLU A 119 -26.69 -62.12 15.66
C GLU A 119 -27.34 -61.87 14.28
N GLY A 120 -26.50 -61.69 13.25
CA GLY A 120 -26.95 -61.42 11.87
C GLY A 120 -27.33 -59.96 11.55
N PHE A 121 -27.16 -59.01 12.49
CA PHE A 121 -27.49 -57.61 12.26
C PHE A 121 -26.47 -56.85 11.38
N LEU A 122 -25.17 -57.02 11.66
CA LEU A 122 -24.09 -56.45 10.85
C LEU A 122 -23.63 -57.47 9.81
N LYS A 123 -23.76 -57.13 8.53
CA LYS A 123 -23.20 -57.89 7.42
C LYS A 123 -21.78 -57.40 7.11
N LYS A 124 -21.08 -58.10 6.20
CA LYS A 124 -19.70 -57.77 5.84
C LYS A 124 -19.58 -56.34 5.27
N GLU A 125 -20.56 -55.91 4.50
CA GLU A 125 -20.71 -54.56 3.93
C GLU A 125 -20.98 -53.45 4.97
N ASP A 126 -21.36 -53.81 6.20
CA ASP A 126 -21.74 -52.85 7.24
C ASP A 126 -20.56 -52.43 8.13
N VAL A 127 -19.39 -53.02 7.92
CA VAL A 127 -18.19 -52.82 8.73
C VAL A 127 -16.98 -52.62 7.82
N ILE A 128 -16.23 -51.54 8.05
CA ILE A 128 -14.92 -51.34 7.42
C ILE A 128 -13.83 -51.24 8.49
N LYS A 129 -12.72 -51.96 8.29
CA LYS A 129 -11.55 -51.93 9.18
C LYS A 129 -10.47 -51.03 8.59
N TYR A 130 -10.10 -49.98 9.32
CA TYR A 130 -9.12 -48.97 8.87
C TYR A 130 -8.47 -48.27 10.07
N GLY A 131 -7.32 -47.62 9.84
CA GLY A 131 -6.56 -46.83 10.81
C GLY A 131 -5.36 -46.17 10.14
N SER A 132 -4.80 -45.13 10.75
CA SER A 132 -3.62 -44.40 10.25
C SER A 132 -2.34 -45.24 10.22
N ASP A 133 -2.24 -46.23 11.11
CA ASP A 133 -1.13 -47.19 11.22
C ASP A 133 -1.63 -48.62 11.53
N LYS A 134 -0.73 -49.62 11.55
CA LYS A 134 -1.09 -51.03 11.82
C LYS A 134 -1.57 -51.26 13.26
N ASP A 135 -1.17 -50.41 14.20
CA ASP A 135 -1.47 -50.56 15.63
C ASP A 135 -2.80 -49.87 16.02
N LYS A 136 -3.33 -48.98 15.17
CA LYS A 136 -4.59 -48.25 15.35
C LYS A 136 -5.71 -48.71 14.41
N GLN A 137 -5.73 -49.98 14.03
CA GLN A 137 -6.81 -50.53 13.21
C GLN A 137 -8.11 -50.65 14.02
N HIS A 138 -9.14 -49.96 13.57
CA HIS A 138 -10.46 -49.94 14.21
C HIS A 138 -11.57 -50.25 13.21
N ASN A 139 -12.73 -50.68 13.73
CA ASN A 139 -13.90 -51.02 12.94
C ASN A 139 -14.87 -49.83 12.90
N TYR A 140 -15.30 -49.41 11.72
CA TYR A 140 -16.26 -48.32 11.55
C TYR A 140 -17.60 -48.85 11.06
N ILE A 141 -18.69 -48.40 11.68
CA ILE A 141 -20.07 -48.77 11.32
C ILE A 141 -20.97 -47.52 11.20
N CYS A 142 -22.07 -47.65 10.46
CA CYS A 142 -23.05 -46.58 10.24
C CYS A 142 -24.48 -47.01 10.66
N PRO A 143 -24.75 -47.18 11.97
CA PRO A 143 -26.05 -47.65 12.45
C PRO A 143 -27.13 -46.56 12.35
N ARG A 144 -28.41 -46.97 12.31
CA ARG A 144 -29.55 -46.03 12.36
C ARG A 144 -29.73 -45.41 13.75
N TYR A 145 -29.69 -46.25 14.79
CA TYR A 145 -29.86 -45.84 16.18
C TYR A 145 -28.66 -46.31 17.02
N TRP A 146 -28.17 -45.44 17.90
CA TRP A 146 -27.09 -45.73 18.83
C TRP A 146 -27.48 -45.36 20.25
N CYS A 147 -27.33 -46.28 21.20
CA CYS A 147 -27.54 -46.01 22.61
C CYS A 147 -26.28 -45.39 23.22
N LEU A 148 -26.34 -44.11 23.62
CA LEU A 148 -25.23 -43.43 24.27
C LEU A 148 -24.94 -44.00 25.67
N LYS A 149 -25.95 -44.55 26.35
CA LYS A 149 -25.85 -45.08 27.73
C LYS A 149 -25.17 -46.45 27.82
N THR A 150 -25.50 -47.36 26.89
CA THR A 150 -24.95 -48.72 26.85
C THR A 150 -23.81 -48.87 25.84
N ASN A 151 -23.55 -47.82 25.05
CA ASN A 151 -22.56 -47.79 23.99
C ASN A 151 -22.72 -48.95 22.98
N SER A 152 -23.96 -49.21 22.56
CA SER A 152 -24.31 -50.27 21.61
C SER A 152 -25.37 -49.81 20.60
N VAL A 153 -25.56 -50.59 19.54
CA VAL A 153 -26.61 -50.38 18.53
C VAL A 153 -28.01 -50.65 19.11
N ILE A 154 -29.04 -50.03 18.53
CA ILE A 154 -30.45 -50.35 18.83
C ILE A 154 -31.14 -50.77 17.53
N LEU A 155 -31.86 -51.88 17.55
CA LEU A 155 -32.66 -52.32 16.42
C LEU A 155 -33.97 -51.53 16.35
N PRO A 156 -34.46 -51.15 15.15
CA PRO A 156 -35.76 -50.49 15.03
C PRO A 156 -36.92 -51.29 15.64
N SER A 157 -36.83 -52.62 15.68
CA SER A 157 -37.81 -53.52 16.31
C SER A 157 -37.81 -53.50 17.84
N GLU A 158 -36.78 -52.94 18.47
CA GLU A 158 -36.66 -52.83 19.93
C GLU A 158 -37.23 -51.50 20.48
N LEU A 159 -37.70 -50.62 19.59
CA LEU A 159 -38.34 -49.36 19.94
C LEU A 159 -39.85 -49.56 20.06
N GLU A 160 -40.40 -49.23 21.21
CA GLU A 160 -41.84 -49.25 21.47
C GLU A 160 -42.43 -47.85 21.19
N GLU A 161 -43.53 -47.81 20.44
CA GLU A 161 -44.31 -46.58 20.27
C GLU A 161 -45.21 -46.38 21.49
N LYS A 162 -44.98 -45.30 22.24
CA LYS A 162 -45.77 -44.90 23.40
C LYS A 162 -46.37 -43.53 23.18
N THR A 163 -47.46 -43.25 23.90
CA THR A 163 -48.15 -41.96 23.85
C THR A 163 -47.97 -41.24 25.18
N ASP A 164 -47.60 -39.96 25.15
CA ASP A 164 -47.52 -39.14 26.36
C ASP A 164 -48.90 -38.71 26.87
N ALA A 165 -48.95 -38.02 28.01
CA ALA A 165 -50.20 -37.57 28.63
C ALA A 165 -50.94 -36.54 27.74
N GLU A 166 -50.23 -35.93 26.80
CA GLU A 166 -50.70 -34.92 25.85
C GLU A 166 -51.13 -35.51 24.49
N GLY A 167 -51.04 -36.83 24.29
CA GLY A 167 -51.49 -37.52 23.09
C GLY A 167 -50.44 -37.63 21.96
N ASN A 168 -49.18 -37.24 22.18
CA ASN A 168 -48.11 -37.36 21.21
C ASN A 168 -47.46 -38.73 21.24
N LYS A 169 -47.25 -39.32 20.06
CA LYS A 169 -46.56 -40.60 19.89
C LYS A 169 -45.04 -40.38 19.86
N TYR A 170 -44.30 -41.15 20.66
CA TYR A 170 -42.84 -41.17 20.66
C TYR A 170 -42.31 -42.60 20.73
N LEU A 171 -41.08 -42.80 20.25
CA LEU A 171 -40.38 -44.07 20.33
C LEU A 171 -39.48 -44.10 21.56
N GLU A 172 -39.56 -45.18 22.33
CA GLU A 172 -38.75 -45.41 23.53
C GLU A 172 -38.19 -46.83 23.55
N HIS A 173 -36.91 -46.96 23.94
CA HIS A 173 -36.29 -48.25 24.21
C HIS A 173 -36.39 -48.57 25.71
N PRO A 174 -36.78 -49.79 26.12
CA PRO A 174 -36.99 -50.17 27.53
C PRO A 174 -35.81 -49.87 28.46
N THR A 175 -34.58 -49.91 27.94
CA THR A 175 -33.35 -49.71 28.73
C THR A 175 -32.54 -48.45 28.35
N CYS A 176 -32.81 -47.83 27.19
CA CYS A 176 -32.04 -46.68 26.68
C CYS A 176 -32.86 -45.38 26.59
N GLY A 177 -34.14 -45.41 26.94
CA GLY A 177 -34.99 -44.21 26.95
C GLY A 177 -35.37 -43.74 25.55
N LYS A 178 -35.60 -42.44 25.38
CA LYS A 178 -36.17 -41.82 24.17
C LYS A 178 -35.10 -41.38 23.16
N ILE A 179 -35.54 -41.09 21.94
CA ILE A 179 -34.72 -40.48 20.88
C ILE A 179 -34.33 -39.06 21.24
N LEU A 180 -33.03 -38.77 21.23
CA LEU A 180 -32.48 -37.44 21.45
C LEU A 180 -32.89 -36.50 20.29
N PRO A 181 -33.51 -35.33 20.58
CA PRO A 181 -33.94 -34.38 19.56
C PRO A 181 -32.79 -33.98 18.61
N PRO A 182 -33.06 -33.79 17.30
CA PRO A 182 -32.02 -33.48 16.31
C PRO A 182 -31.19 -32.22 16.61
N ASP A 183 -31.83 -31.24 17.22
CA ASP A 183 -31.35 -29.92 17.57
C ASP A 183 -30.63 -29.87 18.94
N ALA A 184 -30.77 -30.89 19.79
CA ALA A 184 -30.17 -30.94 21.12
C ALA A 184 -28.64 -30.73 21.10
N SER A 185 -28.16 -29.85 21.98
CA SER A 185 -26.73 -29.52 22.14
C SER A 185 -26.04 -30.34 23.23
N LYS A 186 -26.81 -30.90 24.16
CA LYS A 186 -26.39 -31.76 25.27
C LYS A 186 -27.31 -32.98 25.39
N ILE A 187 -26.83 -34.04 26.04
CA ILE A 187 -27.64 -35.23 26.37
C ILE A 187 -28.66 -34.86 27.45
N ILE A 188 -29.94 -35.06 27.14
CA ILE A 188 -31.07 -34.77 28.03
C ILE A 188 -31.38 -36.03 28.85
N PRO A 189 -31.59 -35.93 30.17
CA PRO A 189 -31.99 -37.07 30.99
C PRO A 189 -33.19 -37.82 30.37
N GLY A 190 -33.07 -39.14 30.28
CA GLY A 190 -34.09 -39.99 29.64
C GLY A 190 -34.08 -40.02 28.10
N HIS A 191 -33.24 -39.24 27.42
CA HIS A 191 -33.12 -39.23 25.95
C HIS A 191 -31.69 -39.62 25.52
N TYR A 192 -31.40 -40.92 25.47
CA TYR A 192 -30.05 -41.44 25.21
C TYR A 192 -29.86 -42.06 23.82
N ILE A 193 -30.88 -42.06 22.98
CA ILE A 193 -30.81 -42.68 21.65
C ILE A 193 -30.43 -41.63 20.60
N TYR A 194 -29.29 -41.81 19.95
CA TYR A 194 -28.85 -40.97 18.84
C TYR A 194 -29.26 -41.56 17.49
N GLU A 195 -30.08 -40.85 16.72
CA GLU A 195 -30.54 -41.26 15.37
C GLU A 195 -29.63 -40.67 14.27
N PHE A 196 -28.92 -41.48 13.50
CA PHE A 196 -28.02 -41.00 12.45
C PHE A 196 -28.74 -40.58 11.17
N TYR A 197 -29.83 -41.25 10.81
CA TYR A 197 -30.58 -40.97 9.59
C TYR A 197 -32.03 -41.48 9.68
N LYS A 198 -32.92 -40.87 8.90
CA LYS A 198 -34.31 -41.30 8.72
C LYS A 198 -34.49 -41.99 7.36
N PRO A 199 -35.44 -42.94 7.22
CA PRO A 199 -35.76 -43.54 5.92
C PRO A 199 -36.22 -42.49 4.91
N LYS A 200 -35.83 -42.64 3.63
CA LYS A 200 -36.32 -41.77 2.55
C LYS A 200 -37.79 -42.10 2.25
N LYS A 201 -38.60 -41.11 1.84
CA LYS A 201 -40.03 -41.32 1.47
C LYS A 201 -40.12 -42.45 0.43
N GLY A 202 -40.79 -43.55 0.79
CA GLY A 202 -40.98 -44.71 -0.09
C GLY A 202 -39.97 -45.85 0.05
N ASP A 203 -38.89 -45.69 0.84
CA ASP A 203 -37.88 -46.73 1.04
C ASP A 203 -37.63 -47.00 2.54
N GLN A 204 -38.41 -47.94 3.09
CA GLN A 204 -38.25 -48.39 4.48
C GLN A 204 -36.97 -49.22 4.72
N LYS A 205 -36.27 -49.63 3.66
CA LYS A 205 -35.02 -50.41 3.73
C LYS A 205 -33.76 -49.53 3.62
N PHE A 206 -33.92 -48.20 3.51
CA PHE A 206 -32.81 -47.27 3.42
C PHE A 206 -31.82 -47.43 4.59
N LYS A 207 -30.54 -47.64 4.24
CA LYS A 207 -29.41 -47.81 5.17
C LYS A 207 -28.20 -47.05 4.65
N ARG A 208 -27.34 -46.61 5.56
CA ARG A 208 -26.03 -46.03 5.24
C ARG A 208 -24.91 -47.03 5.51
N TYR A 209 -23.86 -46.96 4.70
CA TYR A 209 -22.69 -47.84 4.76
C TYR A 209 -21.43 -47.03 5.09
N PRO A 210 -20.50 -47.57 5.88
CA PRO A 210 -19.22 -46.93 6.12
C PRO A 210 -18.31 -47.05 4.88
N GLY A 211 -17.55 -46.00 4.57
CA GLY A 211 -16.62 -45.97 3.44
C GLY A 211 -15.46 -44.98 3.66
N LEU A 212 -14.45 -45.03 2.78
CA LEU A 212 -13.24 -44.22 2.88
C LEU A 212 -13.19 -43.14 1.79
N GLN A 213 -12.92 -41.90 2.19
CA GLN A 213 -12.64 -40.78 1.27
C GLN A 213 -11.14 -40.68 1.02
N VAL A 214 -10.74 -40.86 -0.24
CA VAL A 214 -9.33 -40.73 -0.70
C VAL A 214 -8.96 -39.27 -0.98
N ASP A 215 -7.67 -38.94 -0.81
CA ASP A 215 -7.09 -37.65 -1.23
C ASP A 215 -7.74 -36.42 -0.54
N LYS A 216 -8.29 -36.60 0.67
CA LYS A 216 -8.93 -35.55 1.49
C LYS A 216 -8.14 -35.17 2.76
N HIS A 217 -6.95 -35.73 2.95
CA HIS A 217 -6.07 -35.41 4.07
C HIS A 217 -4.69 -34.93 3.58
N PRO A 218 -4.04 -33.95 4.23
CA PRO A 218 -2.70 -33.45 3.85
C PRO A 218 -1.64 -34.54 3.81
N ASP A 219 -1.61 -35.41 4.81
CA ASP A 219 -0.67 -36.54 4.88
C ASP A 219 -1.13 -37.75 4.05
N GLY A 220 -2.16 -37.59 3.22
CA GLY A 220 -2.62 -38.63 2.32
C GLY A 220 -3.42 -39.78 2.96
N TYR A 221 -3.79 -39.67 4.23
CA TYR A 221 -4.72 -40.60 4.89
C TYR A 221 -6.12 -40.55 4.28
N CYS A 222 -6.80 -41.70 4.28
CA CYS A 222 -8.20 -41.80 3.91
C CYS A 222 -9.11 -41.49 5.10
N LEU A 223 -10.23 -40.80 4.86
CA LEU A 223 -11.15 -40.38 5.92
C LEU A 223 -12.40 -41.27 5.97
N PRO A 224 -12.73 -41.91 7.11
CA PRO A 224 -13.91 -42.75 7.23
C PRO A 224 -15.18 -41.89 7.33
N CYS A 225 -16.15 -42.08 6.44
CA CYS A 225 -17.48 -41.43 6.47
C CYS A 225 -18.62 -42.44 6.23
N CYS A 226 -19.87 -42.04 6.50
CA CYS A 226 -21.08 -42.79 6.11
C CYS A 226 -21.65 -42.33 4.75
N PHE A 227 -22.08 -43.28 3.92
CA PHE A 227 -22.60 -43.09 2.55
C PHE A 227 -23.97 -43.77 2.35
N ASP A 228 -24.74 -43.29 1.38
CA ASP A 228 -26.10 -43.81 1.07
C ASP A 228 -26.10 -45.04 0.14
N LEU A 229 -24.97 -45.39 -0.50
CA LEU A 229 -24.83 -46.49 -1.46
C LEU A 229 -23.59 -47.33 -1.13
N HIS A 230 -23.70 -48.66 -1.17
CA HIS A 230 -22.58 -49.61 -1.08
C HIS A 230 -22.13 -50.00 -2.49
N THR A 231 -20.83 -49.92 -2.82
CA THR A 231 -20.35 -50.12 -4.20
C THR A 231 -19.30 -51.23 -4.25
N GLU A 232 -19.73 -52.47 -4.48
CA GLU A 232 -18.87 -53.67 -4.44
C GLU A 232 -17.65 -53.64 -5.40
N LEU A 233 -17.72 -52.92 -6.52
CA LEU A 233 -16.64 -52.83 -7.52
C LEU A 233 -15.61 -51.70 -7.26
N GLY A 234 -15.95 -50.71 -6.42
CA GLY A 234 -15.06 -49.59 -6.06
C GLY A 234 -14.41 -49.73 -4.68
N ASP A 235 -15.06 -50.47 -3.78
CA ASP A 235 -14.63 -50.59 -2.38
C ASP A 235 -13.34 -51.41 -2.19
N THR A 236 -13.06 -52.39 -3.06
CA THR A 236 -11.81 -53.17 -3.01
C THR A 236 -10.59 -52.37 -3.47
N PHE A 237 -10.69 -51.57 -4.54
CA PHE A 237 -9.60 -50.71 -5.01
C PHE A 237 -9.29 -49.56 -4.05
N ILE A 238 -10.33 -48.95 -3.46
CA ILE A 238 -10.17 -47.88 -2.48
C ILE A 238 -9.56 -48.42 -1.18
N GLN A 239 -10.01 -49.58 -0.69
CA GLN A 239 -9.41 -50.24 0.47
C GLN A 239 -7.95 -50.60 0.20
N ASP A 240 -7.61 -51.16 -0.97
CA ASP A 240 -6.22 -51.45 -1.36
C ASP A 240 -5.33 -50.20 -1.40
N LYS A 241 -5.82 -49.08 -1.96
CA LYS A 241 -5.09 -47.80 -2.02
C LYS A 241 -4.83 -47.23 -0.63
N CYS A 242 -5.80 -47.35 0.29
CA CYS A 242 -5.70 -46.85 1.65
C CYS A 242 -4.88 -47.80 2.56
N GLN A 243 -4.87 -49.11 2.31
CA GLN A 243 -4.16 -50.11 3.12
C GLN A 243 -2.69 -50.32 2.68
N LYS A 244 -2.33 -50.12 1.40
CA LYS A 244 -0.93 -50.23 0.95
C LYS A 244 0.01 -49.16 1.53
N ARG A 245 -0.54 -48.02 1.95
CA ARG A 245 0.23 -46.92 2.57
C ARG A 245 0.61 -47.19 4.02
N THR A 246 -0.21 -47.92 4.77
CA THR A 246 0.10 -48.29 6.15
C THR A 246 1.28 -49.27 6.27
N GLU A 247 1.79 -49.79 5.14
CA GLU A 247 2.92 -50.71 5.10
C GLU A 247 4.24 -50.07 4.64
N SER A 248 4.24 -48.86 4.04
CA SER A 248 5.38 -48.37 3.24
C SER A 248 6.23 -47.24 3.84
N GLU A 249 6.05 -46.87 5.12
CA GLU A 249 6.88 -45.82 5.75
C GLU A 249 7.77 -46.34 6.89
N LYS A 250 8.85 -47.06 6.54
CA LYS A 250 10.13 -47.09 7.28
C LYS A 250 11.27 -47.43 6.31
N GLN A 251 11.89 -46.39 5.73
CA GLN A 251 13.14 -46.30 4.91
C GLN A 251 12.85 -45.37 3.72
N ASP A 252 13.52 -44.28 3.40
CA ASP A 252 14.77 -43.70 3.87
C ASP A 252 14.82 -42.20 3.53
N MET A 253 15.31 -41.41 4.48
CA MET A 253 16.08 -40.20 4.20
C MET A 253 17.45 -40.62 3.68
N LYS A 254 17.80 -40.36 2.41
CA LYS A 254 19.14 -39.93 1.93
C LYS A 254 19.27 -39.96 0.39
N SER A 255 19.72 -38.82 -0.15
CA SER A 255 20.76 -38.68 -1.19
C SER A 255 20.56 -39.22 -2.62
N GLN A 256 20.47 -38.26 -3.55
CA GLN A 256 21.19 -38.14 -4.85
C GLN A 256 20.97 -39.12 -6.03
N SER A 257 20.65 -38.46 -7.16
CA SER A 257 21.20 -38.62 -8.52
C SER A 257 20.77 -39.77 -9.45
N GLY A 258 20.21 -39.39 -10.61
CA GLY A 258 20.75 -39.80 -11.92
C GLY A 258 20.02 -40.89 -12.73
N LEU A 259 19.33 -40.43 -13.80
CA LEU A 259 19.18 -41.02 -15.16
C LEU A 259 18.39 -42.34 -15.39
N VAL A 260 17.15 -42.15 -15.89
CA VAL A 260 16.51 -42.66 -17.15
C VAL A 260 17.26 -43.80 -17.89
N ASP A 261 16.69 -44.94 -18.32
CA ASP A 261 15.54 -45.09 -19.22
C ASP A 261 14.99 -46.55 -19.31
N SER A 262 13.67 -46.62 -19.47
CA SER A 262 12.80 -47.53 -20.24
C SER A 262 13.13 -49.02 -20.55
N SER A 263 12.10 -49.85 -20.27
CA SER A 263 11.36 -50.74 -21.20
C SER A 263 11.30 -52.26 -20.92
N VAL A 264 10.16 -52.70 -20.35
CA VAL A 264 9.17 -53.71 -20.87
C VAL A 264 9.74 -54.82 -21.78
N PRO A 265 9.50 -56.14 -21.54
CA PRO A 265 8.24 -56.76 -22.01
C PRO A 265 7.70 -57.98 -21.22
N VAL A 266 6.38 -58.05 -20.99
CA VAL A 266 5.39 -58.88 -21.72
C VAL A 266 5.36 -60.36 -21.28
N SER A 267 4.29 -60.78 -20.62
CA SER A 267 3.18 -61.55 -21.21
C SER A 267 2.44 -62.33 -20.15
N ASP A 268 1.18 -61.97 -19.90
CA ASP A 268 0.17 -62.99 -19.65
C ASP A 268 -0.59 -63.17 -20.96
N THR A 269 -0.46 -64.36 -21.56
CA THR A 269 -1.30 -64.74 -22.69
C THR A 269 -2.37 -65.71 -22.20
N LYS A 270 -3.63 -65.27 -22.26
CA LYS A 270 -4.66 -65.87 -23.11
C LYS A 270 -5.89 -64.94 -23.23
N LYS A 271 -5.96 -64.31 -24.43
CA LYS A 271 -6.99 -63.54 -25.19
C LYS A 271 -8.43 -63.49 -24.60
N PRO A 272 -9.29 -62.46 -24.86
CA PRO A 272 -9.31 -61.51 -25.99
C PRO A 272 -9.63 -60.03 -25.64
N GLY A 273 -9.51 -59.12 -26.62
CA GLY A 273 -10.22 -57.83 -26.64
C GLY A 273 -9.38 -56.59 -26.29
N LYS A 274 -9.01 -55.83 -27.33
CA LYS A 274 -8.47 -54.46 -27.35
C LYS A 274 -8.67 -53.65 -26.05
N LYS A 275 -7.57 -53.28 -25.38
CA LYS A 275 -7.57 -52.10 -24.49
C LYS A 275 -7.77 -50.87 -25.38
N LYS A 276 -8.89 -50.17 -25.17
CA LYS A 276 -9.08 -48.79 -25.62
C LYS A 276 -8.18 -47.89 -24.79
N ASP A 277 -7.67 -46.87 -25.45
CA ASP A 277 -6.94 -45.74 -24.88
C ASP A 277 -7.74 -45.12 -23.71
N ASP A 278 -7.08 -44.86 -22.58
CA ASP A 278 -7.65 -44.03 -21.52
C ASP A 278 -7.63 -42.57 -22.01
N GLU A 279 -8.80 -42.09 -22.44
CA GLU A 279 -9.08 -40.69 -22.76
C GLU A 279 -8.70 -39.78 -21.57
N PRO A 280 -8.17 -38.57 -21.80
CA PRO A 280 -8.06 -37.59 -20.74
C PRO A 280 -9.47 -37.30 -20.21
N ASP A 281 -9.65 -37.26 -18.89
CA ASP A 281 -10.90 -36.79 -18.27
C ASP A 281 -11.15 -35.34 -18.73
N ASP A 282 -11.89 -35.17 -19.84
CA ASP A 282 -12.26 -33.93 -20.53
C ASP A 282 -13.18 -33.01 -19.69
N TYR A 283 -13.32 -33.31 -18.40
CA TYR A 283 -14.10 -32.51 -17.48
C TYR A 283 -13.42 -31.18 -17.16
N VAL A 284 -13.94 -30.11 -17.75
CA VAL A 284 -13.58 -28.72 -17.43
C VAL A 284 -14.07 -28.38 -16.02
N ILE A 285 -13.15 -27.92 -15.19
CA ILE A 285 -13.43 -27.61 -13.79
C ILE A 285 -14.14 -26.25 -13.68
N GLY A 286 -15.08 -26.14 -12.73
CA GLY A 286 -15.82 -24.92 -12.45
C GLY A 286 -14.94 -23.68 -12.15
N PRO A 287 -15.50 -22.47 -12.28
CA PRO A 287 -14.77 -21.20 -12.14
C PRO A 287 -14.23 -20.95 -10.71
N ASP A 288 -14.78 -21.61 -9.69
CA ASP A 288 -14.43 -21.36 -8.28
C ASP A 288 -13.09 -21.95 -7.84
N LYS A 289 -12.58 -22.98 -8.54
CA LYS A 289 -11.34 -23.66 -8.17
C LYS A 289 -10.12 -22.94 -8.76
N PHE A 290 -9.33 -22.29 -7.92
CA PHE A 290 -8.08 -21.61 -8.31
C PHE A 290 -7.03 -21.75 -7.18
N PRO A 291 -5.74 -22.00 -7.49
CA PRO A 291 -5.20 -22.32 -8.81
C PRO A 291 -5.58 -23.74 -9.26
N MET A 292 -5.47 -23.98 -10.55
CA MET A 292 -5.75 -25.24 -11.22
C MET A 292 -4.57 -26.19 -11.12
N SER A 293 -4.87 -27.49 -11.12
CA SER A 293 -3.85 -28.52 -11.25
C SER A 293 -3.27 -28.47 -12.66
N GLN A 294 -1.96 -28.68 -12.78
CA GLN A 294 -1.25 -28.64 -14.06
C GLN A 294 -1.92 -29.50 -15.14
N GLY A 295 -2.11 -28.94 -16.34
CA GLY A 295 -2.72 -29.62 -17.48
C GLY A 295 -4.25 -29.72 -17.45
N ARG A 296 -4.92 -29.19 -16.42
CA ARG A 296 -6.39 -29.20 -16.32
C ARG A 296 -6.99 -27.92 -16.92
N TRP A 297 -8.12 -28.08 -17.58
CA TRP A 297 -8.92 -26.97 -18.12
C TRP A 297 -9.95 -26.48 -17.12
N GLY A 298 -10.13 -25.17 -17.03
CA GLY A 298 -11.10 -24.53 -16.16
C GLY A 298 -11.94 -23.50 -16.91
N TYR A 299 -13.17 -23.30 -16.44
CA TYR A 299 -14.00 -22.18 -16.90
C TYR A 299 -13.46 -20.86 -16.35
N MET A 300 -13.55 -19.80 -17.15
CA MET A 300 -13.18 -18.44 -16.74
C MET A 300 -14.12 -17.94 -15.63
N PRO A 301 -13.64 -17.16 -14.65
CA PRO A 301 -14.52 -16.48 -13.70
C PRO A 301 -15.52 -15.56 -14.41
N ILE A 302 -16.75 -15.43 -13.87
CA ILE A 302 -17.85 -14.67 -14.50
C ILE A 302 -17.44 -13.22 -14.80
N ALA A 303 -16.69 -12.59 -13.91
CA ALA A 303 -16.16 -11.25 -14.10
C ALA A 303 -15.33 -11.11 -15.39
N VAL A 304 -14.46 -12.10 -15.65
CA VAL A 304 -13.59 -12.09 -16.82
C VAL A 304 -14.36 -12.46 -18.08
N GLN A 305 -15.33 -13.36 -18.00
CA GLN A 305 -16.25 -13.66 -19.12
C GLN A 305 -16.98 -12.39 -19.59
N LYS A 306 -17.50 -11.59 -18.63
CA LYS A 306 -18.15 -10.30 -18.92
C LYS A 306 -17.17 -9.30 -19.55
N PHE A 307 -15.93 -9.20 -19.03
CA PHE A 307 -14.91 -8.31 -19.57
C PHE A 307 -14.52 -8.66 -21.01
N LEU A 308 -14.31 -9.95 -21.30
CA LEU A 308 -13.96 -10.44 -22.64
C LEU A 308 -15.17 -10.53 -23.60
N ASN A 309 -16.38 -10.23 -23.10
CA ASN A 309 -17.65 -10.37 -23.82
C ASN A 309 -17.82 -11.78 -24.43
N GLU A 310 -17.46 -12.81 -23.66
CA GLU A 310 -17.51 -14.22 -24.07
C GLU A 310 -18.13 -15.08 -22.97
N THR A 311 -19.15 -15.86 -23.33
CA THR A 311 -19.85 -16.74 -22.39
C THR A 311 -19.35 -18.17 -22.51
N SER A 312 -19.08 -18.80 -21.37
CA SER A 312 -18.72 -20.22 -21.31
C SER A 312 -19.93 -21.16 -21.28
N THR A 313 -21.16 -20.64 -21.36
CA THR A 313 -22.42 -21.40 -21.26
C THR A 313 -22.61 -22.41 -22.39
N ASP A 314 -22.08 -22.10 -23.59
CA ASP A 314 -22.18 -22.96 -24.77
C ASP A 314 -21.07 -24.03 -24.80
N CYS A 315 -20.12 -23.99 -23.87
CA CYS A 315 -18.92 -24.83 -23.85
C CYS A 315 -19.19 -26.17 -23.15
N LEU A 316 -20.00 -27.00 -23.81
CA LEU A 316 -20.22 -28.40 -23.46
C LEU A 316 -19.18 -29.26 -24.18
N VAL A 317 -18.13 -29.67 -23.46
CA VAL A 317 -16.96 -30.38 -24.00
C VAL A 317 -17.30 -31.74 -24.67
N ASN A 318 -18.52 -32.24 -24.48
CA ASN A 318 -18.99 -33.50 -25.05
C ASN A 318 -19.67 -33.38 -26.43
N ARG A 319 -19.69 -32.21 -27.07
CA ARG A 319 -20.09 -32.06 -28.48
C ARG A 319 -19.03 -31.25 -29.20
N VAL A 320 -18.45 -31.84 -30.26
CA VAL A 320 -17.60 -31.13 -31.23
C VAL A 320 -18.48 -30.05 -31.87
N SER A 321 -18.43 -28.87 -31.28
CA SER A 321 -18.97 -27.64 -31.82
C SER A 321 -17.84 -26.98 -32.60
N ASP A 322 -18.12 -26.46 -33.79
CA ASP A 322 -17.17 -25.64 -34.55
C ASP A 322 -16.83 -24.31 -33.83
N LYS A 323 -17.52 -23.99 -32.72
CA LYS A 323 -17.34 -22.78 -31.92
C LYS A 323 -16.23 -22.98 -30.88
N SER A 324 -15.17 -22.17 -30.96
CA SER A 324 -14.04 -22.19 -30.03
C SER A 324 -14.39 -21.57 -28.67
N CYS A 325 -13.97 -22.22 -27.58
CA CYS A 325 -14.25 -21.86 -26.18
C CYS A 325 -13.06 -21.20 -25.48
N ILE A 326 -13.28 -20.11 -24.75
CA ILE A 326 -12.21 -19.47 -23.97
C ILE A 326 -12.12 -20.07 -22.58
N LEU A 327 -11.00 -20.72 -22.28
CA LEU A 327 -10.77 -21.45 -21.04
C LEU A 327 -9.42 -21.05 -20.41
N ARG A 328 -9.32 -21.20 -19.09
CA ARG A 328 -8.04 -21.10 -18.38
C ARG A 328 -7.37 -22.47 -18.29
N HIS A 329 -6.05 -22.49 -18.40
CA HIS A 329 -5.26 -23.72 -18.36
C HIS A 329 -4.36 -23.75 -17.12
N GLY A 330 -4.37 -24.86 -16.39
CA GLY A 330 -3.56 -25.03 -15.18
C GLY A 330 -2.08 -25.24 -15.50
N VAL A 331 -1.21 -24.51 -14.83
CA VAL A 331 0.26 -24.58 -14.99
C VAL A 331 0.95 -25.26 -13.81
N GLU A 332 2.28 -25.35 -13.82
CA GLU A 332 3.05 -25.78 -12.65
C GLU A 332 2.72 -24.87 -11.45
N ASN A 333 2.28 -25.47 -10.34
CA ASN A 333 1.88 -24.72 -9.16
C ASN A 333 3.11 -24.28 -8.36
N ASN A 334 3.44 -22.99 -8.45
CA ASN A 334 4.50 -22.35 -7.69
C ASN A 334 4.03 -20.96 -7.27
N GLU A 335 3.77 -20.75 -5.97
CA GLU A 335 3.23 -19.49 -5.45
C GLU A 335 4.10 -18.28 -5.81
N ASN A 336 5.42 -18.42 -5.74
CA ASN A 336 6.35 -17.31 -5.95
C ASN A 336 6.69 -17.08 -7.44
N GLN A 337 6.51 -18.08 -8.31
CA GLN A 337 6.99 -18.05 -9.70
C GLN A 337 5.92 -18.51 -10.71
N SER A 338 4.64 -18.38 -10.36
CA SER A 338 3.52 -18.81 -11.20
C SER A 338 3.49 -18.08 -12.55
N PHE A 339 3.91 -16.82 -12.61
CA PHE A 339 4.03 -16.10 -13.88
C PHE A 339 5.03 -16.77 -14.83
N VAL A 340 6.18 -17.20 -14.31
CA VAL A 340 7.21 -17.91 -15.07
C VAL A 340 6.69 -19.28 -15.55
N ALA A 341 5.88 -19.96 -14.74
CA ALA A 341 5.19 -21.18 -15.14
C ALA A 341 4.23 -20.93 -16.33
N CYS A 342 3.48 -19.82 -16.33
CA CYS A 342 2.63 -19.42 -17.46
C CYS A 342 3.43 -19.17 -18.74
N VAL A 343 4.60 -18.52 -18.64
CA VAL A 343 5.48 -18.29 -19.80
C VAL A 343 5.94 -19.63 -20.39
N SER A 344 6.33 -20.59 -19.54
CA SER A 344 6.71 -21.94 -19.98
C SER A 344 5.56 -22.65 -20.70
N ASP A 345 4.38 -22.68 -20.07
CA ASP A 345 3.19 -23.30 -20.65
C ASP A 345 2.84 -22.68 -22.00
N PHE A 346 2.79 -21.34 -22.06
CA PHE A 346 2.53 -20.60 -23.29
C PHE A 346 3.53 -20.92 -24.40
N MET A 347 4.83 -21.03 -24.08
CA MET A 347 5.85 -21.31 -25.08
C MET A 347 5.83 -22.76 -25.58
N PHE A 348 5.56 -23.74 -24.71
CA PHE A 348 5.83 -25.15 -25.04
C PHE A 348 4.59 -26.03 -25.15
N PHE A 349 3.55 -25.80 -24.34
CA PHE A 349 2.37 -26.66 -24.30
C PHE A 349 1.67 -26.72 -25.66
N GLY A 350 1.29 -27.92 -26.11
CA GLY A 350 0.58 -28.12 -27.38
C GLY A 350 1.43 -27.93 -28.65
N ARG A 351 2.72 -27.56 -28.55
CA ARG A 351 3.61 -27.49 -29.71
C ARG A 351 4.08 -28.88 -30.14
N LYS A 352 4.32 -29.04 -31.45
CA LYS A 352 4.90 -30.24 -32.03
C LYS A 352 6.42 -30.22 -31.87
N ARG A 353 6.98 -31.23 -31.20
CA ARG A 353 8.41 -31.47 -31.09
C ARG A 353 8.77 -32.65 -31.99
N LEU A 354 9.81 -32.47 -32.80
CA LEU A 354 10.38 -33.57 -33.58
C LEU A 354 11.26 -34.41 -32.66
N VAL A 355 10.90 -35.68 -32.51
CA VAL A 355 11.71 -36.69 -31.81
C VAL A 355 12.07 -37.74 -32.86
N GLY A 356 13.26 -37.64 -33.42
CA GLY A 356 13.66 -38.41 -34.61
C GLY A 356 12.84 -38.03 -35.85
N THR A 357 12.16 -38.99 -36.47
CA THR A 357 11.28 -38.78 -37.64
C THR A 357 9.80 -38.58 -37.28
N LYS A 358 9.44 -38.63 -35.99
CA LYS A 358 8.06 -38.49 -35.52
C LYS A 358 7.83 -37.14 -34.83
N SER A 359 6.66 -36.56 -35.06
CA SER A 359 6.22 -35.32 -34.42
C SER A 359 5.33 -35.67 -33.21
N GLU A 360 5.76 -35.33 -32.01
CA GLU A 360 5.00 -35.50 -30.77
C GLU A 360 4.49 -34.15 -30.25
N ILE A 361 3.27 -34.11 -29.71
CA ILE A 361 2.73 -32.91 -29.07
C ILE A 361 3.23 -32.84 -27.62
N ILE A 362 3.83 -31.73 -27.23
CA ILE A 362 4.30 -31.50 -25.86
C ILE A 362 3.07 -31.35 -24.94
N LYS A 363 2.83 -32.35 -24.09
CA LYS A 363 1.74 -32.34 -23.10
C LYS A 363 2.14 -31.72 -21.76
N VAL A 364 3.42 -31.76 -21.42
CA VAL A 364 3.98 -31.19 -20.19
C VAL A 364 5.09 -30.23 -20.60
N PRO A 365 4.94 -28.92 -20.35
CA PRO A 365 5.98 -27.92 -20.66
C PRO A 365 7.19 -28.09 -19.72
N PRO A 366 8.34 -27.47 -20.06
CA PRO A 366 9.48 -27.39 -19.14
C PRO A 366 9.08 -26.81 -17.79
N SER A 367 9.72 -27.30 -16.72
CA SER A 367 9.52 -26.80 -15.37
C SER A 367 9.95 -25.34 -15.22
N VAL A 368 9.51 -24.67 -14.15
CA VAL A 368 9.93 -23.31 -13.78
C VAL A 368 11.47 -23.19 -13.75
N ARG A 369 12.19 -24.20 -13.28
CA ARG A 369 13.66 -24.22 -13.27
C ARG A 369 14.25 -24.22 -14.68
N GLU A 370 13.68 -25.02 -15.58
CA GLU A 370 14.20 -25.17 -16.96
C GLU A 370 13.90 -23.93 -17.80
N ILE A 371 12.70 -23.34 -17.68
CA ILE A 371 12.37 -22.12 -18.43
C ILE A 371 13.22 -20.93 -17.97
N LYS A 372 13.56 -20.82 -16.67
CA LYS A 372 14.48 -19.78 -16.18
C LYS A 372 15.85 -19.88 -16.84
N GLN A 373 16.36 -21.09 -17.06
CA GLN A 373 17.61 -21.28 -17.82
C GLN A 373 17.47 -20.85 -19.29
N ILE A 374 16.31 -21.08 -19.92
CA ILE A 374 16.05 -20.61 -21.29
C ILE A 374 16.01 -19.09 -21.34
N ILE A 375 15.34 -18.44 -20.38
CA ILE A 375 15.31 -16.98 -20.26
C ILE A 375 16.74 -16.46 -20.07
N VAL A 376 17.51 -17.00 -19.12
CA VAL A 376 18.91 -16.58 -18.89
C VAL A 376 19.77 -16.74 -20.15
N LYS A 377 19.63 -17.85 -20.89
CA LYS A 377 20.35 -18.07 -22.17
C LYS A 377 19.92 -17.12 -23.27
N SER A 378 18.70 -16.58 -23.21
CA SER A 378 18.19 -15.62 -24.19
C SER A 378 18.67 -14.20 -23.97
N LEU A 379 19.26 -13.90 -22.81
CA LEU A 379 19.70 -12.56 -22.43
C LEU A 379 21.15 -12.32 -22.87
N THR A 380 21.35 -11.19 -23.54
CA THR A 380 22.68 -10.61 -23.77
C THR A 380 22.85 -9.38 -22.90
N ILE A 381 24.09 -9.00 -22.61
CA ILE A 381 24.36 -7.76 -21.86
C ILE A 381 23.93 -6.51 -22.68
N ASP A 382 24.01 -6.58 -24.02
CA ASP A 382 23.57 -5.52 -24.94
C ASP A 382 22.05 -5.30 -24.91
N ASP A 383 21.27 -6.37 -24.74
CA ASP A 383 19.82 -6.27 -24.56
C ASP A 383 19.46 -5.83 -23.13
N PHE A 384 20.20 -6.34 -22.14
CA PHE A 384 20.01 -6.01 -20.73
C PHE A 384 20.09 -4.51 -20.43
N VAL A 385 21.06 -3.81 -21.04
CA VAL A 385 21.22 -2.35 -20.87
C VAL A 385 20.09 -1.53 -21.49
N LYS A 386 19.21 -2.15 -22.29
CA LYS A 386 18.07 -1.48 -22.94
C LYS A 386 16.76 -1.81 -22.24
N TYR A 387 16.64 -3.01 -21.69
CA TYR A 387 15.44 -3.42 -20.98
C TYR A 387 15.10 -2.45 -19.86
N GLN A 388 13.80 -2.25 -19.72
CA GLN A 388 13.23 -1.26 -18.85
C GLN A 388 13.71 0.17 -19.03
N ASN A 389 13.83 0.63 -20.28
CA ASN A 389 14.43 1.92 -20.60
C ASN A 389 15.87 2.05 -20.10
N GLY A 390 16.57 0.94 -19.84
CA GLY A 390 17.89 0.90 -19.21
C GLY A 390 17.88 0.94 -17.67
N ASN A 391 16.72 0.89 -17.02
CA ASN A 391 16.61 0.90 -15.56
C ASN A 391 17.12 -0.36 -14.87
N LEU A 392 17.21 -1.50 -15.57
CA LEU A 392 17.68 -2.73 -14.92
C LEU A 392 19.12 -2.60 -14.40
N VAL A 393 19.95 -1.77 -15.05
CA VAL A 393 21.33 -1.51 -14.62
C VAL A 393 21.37 -0.86 -13.24
N SER A 394 20.52 0.13 -12.96
CA SER A 394 20.49 0.83 -11.67
C SER A 394 19.70 0.05 -10.61
N SER A 395 18.61 -0.62 -10.99
CA SER A 395 17.78 -1.42 -10.08
C SER A 395 18.54 -2.63 -9.51
N PHE A 396 19.32 -3.32 -10.36
CA PHE A 396 20.11 -4.50 -9.97
C PHE A 396 21.56 -4.17 -9.62
N ASP A 397 21.88 -2.89 -9.42
CA ASP A 397 23.19 -2.43 -8.98
C ASP A 397 23.57 -3.09 -7.64
N ALA A 398 24.71 -3.78 -7.64
CA ALA A 398 25.21 -4.55 -6.51
C ALA A 398 26.62 -4.08 -6.15
N LYS A 399 26.99 -4.24 -4.86
CA LYS A 399 28.41 -4.13 -4.48
C LYS A 399 29.21 -5.14 -5.31
N ILE A 400 30.39 -4.74 -5.75
CA ILE A 400 31.29 -5.51 -6.62
C ILE A 400 31.30 -6.98 -6.18
N ILE A 401 30.92 -7.86 -7.10
CA ILE A 401 30.85 -9.30 -6.86
C ILE A 401 32.29 -9.83 -6.87
N ASP A 402 32.77 -10.32 -5.73
CA ASP A 402 34.09 -10.94 -5.63
C ASP A 402 34.22 -12.12 -6.63
N GLY A 403 35.29 -12.13 -7.43
CA GLY A 403 35.60 -13.20 -8.39
C GLY A 403 34.99 -13.05 -9.79
N LEU A 404 34.42 -11.88 -10.14
CA LEU A 404 33.86 -11.62 -11.47
C LEU A 404 34.96 -11.63 -12.56
N LYS A 405 34.82 -12.50 -13.57
CA LYS A 405 35.74 -12.55 -14.73
C LYS A 405 35.31 -11.52 -15.76
N ILE A 406 35.89 -10.34 -15.67
CA ILE A 406 35.59 -9.19 -16.53
C ILE A 406 35.96 -9.45 -17.99
N ASP A 407 36.95 -10.32 -18.23
CA ASP A 407 37.46 -10.64 -19.57
C ASP A 407 36.40 -11.24 -20.50
N ASP A 408 35.40 -11.93 -19.96
CA ASP A 408 34.32 -12.57 -20.73
C ASP A 408 33.37 -11.55 -21.41
N PHE A 409 33.47 -10.26 -21.05
CA PHE A 409 32.55 -9.20 -21.49
C PHE A 409 33.22 -8.09 -22.33
N LYS A 410 34.54 -8.20 -22.60
CA LYS A 410 35.30 -7.15 -23.30
C LYS A 410 34.98 -7.03 -24.79
N ASP A 411 34.58 -8.13 -25.44
CA ASP A 411 34.32 -8.17 -26.89
C ASP A 411 32.88 -7.78 -27.26
N VAL A 412 32.08 -7.36 -26.29
CA VAL A 412 30.68 -7.00 -26.48
C VAL A 412 30.58 -5.58 -27.09
N ARG A 413 29.73 -5.42 -28.10
CA ARG A 413 29.59 -4.20 -28.93
C ARG A 413 29.40 -2.93 -28.11
N THR A 414 28.65 -2.97 -27.01
CA THR A 414 28.40 -1.80 -26.16
C THR A 414 29.63 -1.36 -25.36
N PHE A 415 30.59 -2.26 -25.10
CA PHE A 415 31.77 -1.97 -24.27
C PHE A 415 33.07 -1.92 -25.05
N SER A 416 33.10 -2.39 -26.30
CA SER A 416 34.29 -2.31 -27.17
C SER A 416 34.73 -0.87 -27.47
N LYS A 417 33.90 0.13 -27.15
CA LYS A 417 34.16 1.57 -27.33
C LYS A 417 34.53 2.28 -26.03
N LEU A 418 34.49 1.58 -24.88
CA LEU A 418 34.93 2.13 -23.61
C LEU A 418 36.46 2.12 -23.54
N ASP A 419 37.02 3.24 -23.12
CA ASP A 419 38.40 3.34 -22.72
C ASP A 419 38.57 2.86 -21.27
N VAL A 420 38.72 1.56 -21.11
CA VAL A 420 38.96 0.92 -19.80
C VAL A 420 40.24 1.39 -19.10
N THR A 421 41.07 2.20 -19.75
CA THR A 421 42.21 2.85 -19.08
C THR A 421 41.78 4.04 -18.20
N LYS A 422 40.60 4.61 -18.45
CA LYS A 422 40.03 5.68 -17.62
C LYS A 422 39.29 5.09 -16.42
N PRO A 423 39.60 5.52 -15.18
CA PRO A 423 38.95 4.98 -13.97
C PRO A 423 37.42 5.10 -13.95
N GLU A 424 36.87 6.17 -14.52
CA GLU A 424 35.44 6.47 -14.56
C GLU A 424 34.68 5.49 -15.47
N GLU A 425 35.20 5.28 -16.68
CA GLU A 425 34.65 4.34 -17.68
C GLU A 425 34.74 2.89 -17.18
N MET A 426 35.83 2.54 -16.50
CA MET A 426 36.01 1.23 -15.88
C MET A 426 35.01 1.00 -14.72
N THR A 427 34.77 2.02 -13.89
CA THR A 427 33.80 1.93 -12.78
C THR A 427 32.38 1.73 -13.32
N TYR A 428 32.02 2.47 -14.36
CA TYR A 428 30.75 2.28 -15.05
C TYR A 428 30.60 0.87 -15.62
N PHE A 429 31.63 0.38 -16.33
CA PHE A 429 31.64 -0.96 -16.91
C PHE A 429 31.43 -2.04 -15.84
N MET A 430 32.20 -1.96 -14.75
CA MET A 430 32.08 -2.87 -13.61
C MET A 430 30.67 -2.88 -13.04
N ARG A 431 30.04 -1.71 -12.94
CA ARG A 431 28.67 -1.61 -12.47
C ARG A 431 27.71 -2.35 -13.40
N VAL A 432 27.76 -2.11 -14.72
CA VAL A 432 26.85 -2.76 -15.68
C VAL A 432 27.00 -4.29 -15.64
N VAL A 433 28.23 -4.80 -15.66
CA VAL A 433 28.47 -6.25 -15.60
C VAL A 433 28.00 -6.83 -14.26
N SER A 434 28.27 -6.14 -13.14
CA SER A 434 27.79 -6.58 -11.83
C SER A 434 26.26 -6.63 -11.75
N SER A 435 25.57 -5.63 -12.32
CA SER A 435 24.10 -5.60 -12.37
C SER A 435 23.54 -6.72 -13.24
N PHE A 436 24.17 -7.01 -14.39
CA PHE A 436 23.75 -8.09 -15.28
C PHE A 436 23.87 -9.46 -14.61
N GLU A 437 25.00 -9.73 -13.96
CA GLU A 437 25.19 -10.98 -13.21
C GLU A 437 24.26 -11.08 -12.00
N ASN A 438 24.00 -9.97 -11.31
CA ASN A 438 23.04 -9.92 -10.22
C ASN A 438 21.60 -10.19 -10.71
N PHE A 439 21.24 -9.74 -11.91
CA PHE A 439 19.96 -10.06 -12.56
C PHE A 439 19.84 -11.54 -12.93
N LYS A 440 20.90 -12.17 -13.41
CA LYS A 440 20.91 -13.64 -13.64
C LYS A 440 20.69 -14.41 -12.34
N LYS A 441 21.39 -14.02 -11.26
CA LYS A 441 21.19 -14.63 -9.92
C LYS A 441 19.76 -14.45 -9.41
N TYR A 442 19.14 -13.29 -9.69
CA TYR A 442 17.72 -13.07 -9.42
C TYR A 442 16.84 -14.09 -10.16
N LEU A 443 17.07 -14.34 -11.46
CA LEU A 443 16.31 -15.33 -12.23
C LEU A 443 16.56 -16.78 -11.79
N GLU A 444 17.76 -17.09 -11.29
CA GLU A 444 18.12 -18.44 -10.85
C GLU A 444 17.60 -18.79 -9.45
N ASP A 445 17.19 -17.80 -8.65
CA ASP A 445 16.68 -18.03 -7.30
C ASP A 445 15.29 -18.68 -7.33
N ASP A 446 15.11 -19.78 -6.59
CA ASP A 446 13.84 -20.53 -6.51
C ASP A 446 12.91 -20.05 -5.39
N LYS A 447 13.41 -19.23 -4.45
CA LYS A 447 12.68 -18.86 -3.22
C LYS A 447 12.00 -17.50 -3.31
N ILE A 448 12.53 -16.60 -4.12
CA ILE A 448 11.97 -15.26 -4.26
C ILE A 448 10.78 -15.23 -5.22
N MET A 449 9.96 -14.20 -5.08
CA MET A 449 8.91 -13.87 -6.05
C MET A 449 9.54 -13.39 -7.36
N ILE A 450 9.21 -14.07 -8.46
CA ILE A 450 9.59 -13.68 -9.83
C ILE A 450 8.32 -13.60 -10.66
N ASP A 451 7.89 -12.38 -10.93
CA ASP A 451 6.64 -12.10 -11.62
C ASP A 451 6.89 -11.25 -12.89
N HIS A 452 5.80 -10.68 -13.40
CA HIS A 452 5.79 -9.78 -14.55
C HIS A 452 6.68 -8.53 -14.41
N THR A 453 7.03 -8.09 -13.19
CA THR A 453 7.64 -6.78 -12.92
C THR A 453 8.89 -6.53 -13.77
N TYR A 454 9.88 -7.45 -13.75
CA TYR A 454 11.14 -7.31 -14.49
C TYR A 454 11.19 -8.08 -15.80
N LEU A 455 10.22 -8.97 -16.05
CA LEU A 455 10.18 -9.82 -17.24
C LEU A 455 9.34 -9.25 -18.39
N TRP A 456 8.47 -8.27 -18.13
CA TRP A 456 7.55 -7.73 -19.14
C TRP A 456 8.26 -7.32 -20.44
N ASP A 457 9.26 -6.44 -20.36
CA ASP A 457 10.01 -5.96 -21.51
C ASP A 457 10.78 -7.05 -22.25
N ILE A 458 11.33 -8.02 -21.50
CA ILE A 458 12.10 -9.14 -22.04
C ILE A 458 11.19 -10.01 -22.94
N LEU A 459 9.94 -10.21 -22.54
CA LEU A 459 8.96 -11.01 -23.27
C LEU A 459 8.28 -10.20 -24.39
N SER A 460 8.10 -8.89 -24.21
CA SER A 460 7.47 -8.00 -25.20
C SER A 460 8.40 -7.56 -26.33
N THR A 461 9.71 -7.69 -26.13
CA THR A 461 10.75 -7.41 -27.14
C THR A 461 11.00 -8.65 -28.02
N PRO A 462 11.16 -8.50 -29.34
CA PRO A 462 11.55 -9.60 -30.22
C PRO A 462 12.83 -10.30 -29.76
N ASN A 463 12.74 -11.60 -29.47
CA ASN A 463 13.87 -12.43 -29.07
C ASN A 463 13.76 -13.81 -29.72
N LYS A 464 14.84 -14.27 -30.38
CA LYS A 464 14.85 -15.52 -31.16
C LYS A 464 14.63 -16.78 -30.31
N LEU A 465 15.08 -16.78 -29.04
CA LEU A 465 14.97 -17.91 -28.13
C LEU A 465 13.68 -17.88 -27.28
N LEU A 466 13.06 -16.70 -27.16
CA LEU A 466 11.76 -16.52 -26.49
C LEU A 466 10.64 -16.32 -27.53
N PHE A 467 10.30 -15.06 -27.83
CA PHE A 467 9.25 -14.69 -28.76
C PHE A 467 9.82 -13.93 -29.96
N PRO A 468 9.97 -14.55 -31.15
CA PRO A 468 10.64 -13.94 -32.30
C PRO A 468 10.03 -12.61 -32.81
N ARG A 469 8.74 -12.37 -32.54
CA ARG A 469 8.02 -11.13 -32.88
C ARG A 469 7.75 -10.23 -31.66
N GLY A 470 8.18 -10.64 -30.47
CA GLY A 470 7.70 -10.09 -29.21
C GLY A 470 6.24 -10.48 -28.94
N MET A 471 5.73 -10.09 -27.77
CA MET A 471 4.39 -10.45 -27.29
C MET A 471 3.76 -9.29 -26.50
N ASN A 472 2.50 -8.95 -26.77
CA ASN A 472 1.72 -8.13 -25.85
C ASN A 472 1.29 -9.00 -24.66
N ILE A 473 1.34 -8.45 -23.44
CA ILE A 473 0.92 -9.16 -22.24
C ILE A 473 -0.29 -8.42 -21.67
N VAL A 474 -1.37 -9.15 -21.40
CA VAL A 474 -2.57 -8.64 -20.75
C VAL A 474 -2.79 -9.46 -19.49
N ILE A 475 -2.72 -8.81 -18.33
CA ILE A 475 -2.93 -9.48 -17.04
C ILE A 475 -4.20 -8.95 -16.41
N LEU A 476 -5.17 -9.84 -16.24
CA LEU A 476 -6.47 -9.57 -15.62
C LEU A 476 -6.41 -10.02 -14.16
N ASN A 477 -6.20 -9.07 -13.26
CA ASN A 477 -6.14 -9.30 -11.82
C ASN A 477 -7.54 -9.27 -11.20
N LEU A 478 -7.86 -10.31 -10.42
CA LEU A 478 -9.08 -10.42 -9.64
C LEU A 478 -8.71 -10.27 -8.16
N PRO A 479 -8.80 -9.05 -7.58
CA PRO A 479 -8.29 -8.79 -6.23
C PRO A 479 -9.05 -9.53 -5.13
N ARG A 480 -10.28 -10.01 -5.38
CA ARG A 480 -11.15 -10.74 -4.42
C ARG A 480 -11.27 -10.03 -3.06
N ASP A 481 -11.15 -8.72 -3.06
CA ASP A 481 -11.19 -7.83 -1.90
C ASP A 481 -12.61 -7.38 -1.54
N ASP A 482 -13.57 -7.49 -2.46
CA ASP A 482 -14.98 -7.15 -2.23
C ASP A 482 -15.98 -8.05 -3.01
N ILE A 483 -17.28 -7.77 -2.80
CA ILE A 483 -18.39 -8.49 -3.45
C ILE A 483 -18.67 -8.04 -4.89
N THR A 484 -17.99 -7.00 -5.39
CA THR A 484 -18.31 -6.35 -6.66
C THR A 484 -17.70 -7.04 -7.88
N GLN A 485 -16.89 -8.09 -7.68
CA GLN A 485 -16.27 -8.91 -8.73
C GLN A 485 -15.49 -8.06 -9.77
N ASN A 486 -14.74 -7.05 -9.31
CA ASN A 486 -13.97 -6.17 -10.18
C ASN A 486 -12.86 -6.92 -10.94
N VAL A 487 -12.61 -6.51 -12.18
CA VAL A 487 -11.46 -6.93 -12.99
C VAL A 487 -10.50 -5.75 -13.11
N GLN A 488 -9.26 -5.93 -12.67
CA GLN A 488 -8.20 -4.94 -12.82
C GLN A 488 -7.28 -5.35 -13.98
N VAL A 489 -7.06 -4.46 -14.94
CA VAL A 489 -6.05 -4.65 -15.98
C VAL A 489 -4.73 -4.09 -15.44
N ILE A 490 -3.70 -4.95 -15.32
CA ILE A 490 -2.38 -4.49 -14.88
C ILE A 490 -1.70 -3.76 -16.02
N CYS A 491 -1.35 -2.49 -15.80
CA CYS A 491 -0.57 -1.72 -16.75
C CYS A 491 0.87 -2.25 -16.86
N PRO A 492 1.49 -2.17 -18.05
CA PRO A 492 2.87 -2.58 -18.24
C PRO A 492 3.84 -1.91 -17.26
N SER A 493 4.89 -2.63 -16.86
CA SER A 493 6.01 -2.06 -16.12
C SER A 493 6.91 -1.14 -16.96
N ASN A 494 6.54 -0.90 -18.22
CA ASN A 494 7.26 -0.06 -19.18
C ASN A 494 6.55 1.25 -19.55
N GLN A 495 6.13 1.98 -18.52
CA GLN A 495 5.37 3.24 -18.63
C GLN A 495 6.09 4.35 -19.43
N TYR A 496 7.39 4.22 -19.68
CA TYR A 496 8.21 5.09 -20.55
C TYR A 496 8.08 4.77 -22.05
N SER A 497 7.50 3.62 -22.43
CA SER A 497 7.30 3.27 -23.82
C SER A 497 6.20 4.13 -24.43
N ASN A 498 6.47 4.72 -25.59
CA ASN A 498 5.45 5.43 -26.38
C ASN A 498 4.40 4.47 -26.99
N ILE A 499 4.67 3.16 -26.99
CA ILE A 499 3.79 2.12 -27.52
C ILE A 499 3.66 1.03 -26.45
N PRO A 500 2.70 1.16 -25.51
CA PRO A 500 2.47 0.16 -24.46
C PRO A 500 1.78 -1.11 -24.99
N TYR A 501 1.08 -1.03 -26.13
CA TYR A 501 0.42 -2.15 -26.81
C TYR A 501 0.56 -2.00 -28.35
N ASP A 502 0.93 -3.08 -29.05
CA ASP A 502 1.08 -3.09 -30.50
C ASP A 502 0.14 -4.12 -31.14
N SER A 503 -0.91 -3.67 -31.84
CA SER A 503 -1.90 -4.56 -32.49
C SER A 503 -1.29 -5.54 -33.51
N ASN A 504 -0.07 -5.30 -34.01
CA ASN A 504 0.62 -6.21 -34.93
C ASN A 504 1.30 -7.40 -34.22
N LYS A 505 1.48 -7.32 -32.89
CA LYS A 505 2.05 -8.39 -32.08
C LYS A 505 0.96 -9.34 -31.59
N PRO A 506 1.27 -10.64 -31.43
CA PRO A 506 0.38 -11.55 -30.70
C PRO A 506 0.24 -11.11 -29.24
N THR A 507 -0.88 -11.45 -28.63
CA THR A 507 -1.25 -11.11 -27.25
C THR A 507 -1.41 -12.37 -26.41
N MET A 508 -0.76 -12.39 -25.25
CA MET A 508 -0.91 -13.39 -24.20
C MET A 508 -1.81 -12.82 -23.11
N ILE A 509 -2.91 -13.52 -22.80
CA ILE A 509 -3.85 -13.12 -21.75
C ILE A 509 -3.66 -14.04 -20.54
N LEU A 510 -3.45 -13.44 -19.37
CA LEU A 510 -3.26 -14.14 -18.09
C LEU A 510 -4.34 -13.68 -17.09
N VAL A 511 -4.89 -14.61 -16.31
CA VAL A 511 -5.70 -14.30 -15.13
C VAL A 511 -4.83 -14.41 -13.89
N LYS A 512 -4.87 -13.39 -13.03
CA LYS A 512 -4.13 -13.35 -11.77
C LYS A 512 -5.10 -13.31 -10.60
N ILE A 513 -4.88 -14.16 -9.60
CA ILE A 513 -5.55 -14.10 -8.30
C ILE A 513 -4.47 -14.29 -7.24
N GLU A 514 -4.35 -13.35 -6.31
CA GLU A 514 -3.25 -13.31 -5.34
C GLU A 514 -1.88 -13.40 -6.06
N ASN A 515 -1.04 -14.40 -5.72
CA ASN A 515 0.29 -14.62 -6.29
C ASN A 515 0.28 -15.57 -7.52
N TYR A 516 -0.87 -16.16 -7.85
CA TYR A 516 -1.00 -17.17 -8.89
C TYR A 516 -1.49 -16.58 -10.21
N TYR A 517 -0.94 -17.12 -11.31
CA TYR A 517 -1.25 -16.76 -12.68
C TYR A 517 -1.72 -18.01 -13.44
N GLU A 518 -2.71 -17.86 -14.31
CA GLU A 518 -3.14 -18.90 -15.25
C GLU A 518 -3.30 -18.31 -16.65
N PRO A 519 -2.75 -18.95 -17.71
CA PRO A 519 -2.96 -18.50 -19.07
C PRO A 519 -4.39 -18.81 -19.56
N VAL A 520 -4.89 -17.93 -20.41
CA VAL A 520 -6.18 -18.08 -21.08
C VAL A 520 -5.93 -18.53 -22.51
N TYR A 521 -6.61 -19.57 -22.98
CA TYR A 521 -6.52 -20.10 -24.35
C TYR A 521 -7.90 -20.26 -24.98
N SER A 522 -7.94 -20.23 -26.30
CA SER A 522 -9.12 -20.67 -27.06
C SER A 522 -9.01 -22.15 -27.40
N TYR A 523 -10.00 -22.92 -26.95
CA TYR A 523 -10.10 -24.37 -27.05
C TYR A 523 -11.24 -24.77 -28.00
N GLY A 524 -10.90 -25.41 -29.11
CA GLY A 524 -11.87 -25.94 -30.08
C GLY A 524 -11.27 -27.11 -30.84
N THR A 525 -11.40 -27.13 -32.17
CA THR A 525 -10.69 -28.12 -33.02
C THR A 525 -9.16 -28.01 -32.92
N SER A 526 -8.66 -26.84 -32.51
CA SER A 526 -7.25 -26.61 -32.18
C SER A 526 -7.14 -25.62 -31.03
N ILE A 527 -6.02 -25.67 -30.30
CA ILE A 527 -5.74 -24.75 -29.20
C ILE A 527 -5.06 -23.50 -29.78
N ILE A 528 -5.68 -22.33 -29.59
CA ILE A 528 -5.11 -21.04 -29.97
C ILE A 528 -4.63 -20.36 -28.68
N LYS A 529 -3.31 -20.13 -28.62
CA LYS A 529 -2.66 -19.45 -27.49
C LYS A 529 -2.38 -17.97 -27.77
N GLU A 530 -2.04 -17.65 -29.01
CA GLU A 530 -1.72 -16.29 -29.46
C GLU A 530 -3.01 -15.58 -29.90
N PHE A 531 -3.41 -14.57 -29.13
CA PHE A 531 -4.55 -13.73 -29.47
C PHE A 531 -4.10 -12.58 -30.38
N SER A 532 -4.84 -12.31 -31.45
CA SER A 532 -4.57 -11.17 -32.32
C SER A 532 -5.86 -10.77 -33.00
N SER A 533 -6.10 -9.47 -33.16
CA SER A 533 -7.26 -8.97 -33.90
C SER A 533 -7.31 -9.45 -35.35
N ASN A 534 -6.15 -9.76 -35.94
CA ASN A 534 -6.05 -10.26 -37.31
C ASN A 534 -6.29 -11.79 -37.42
N ASN A 535 -6.47 -12.51 -36.33
CA ASN A 535 -6.67 -13.96 -36.36
C ASN A 535 -8.16 -14.31 -36.55
N GLU A 536 -8.54 -14.62 -37.78
CA GLU A 536 -9.92 -14.96 -38.17
C GLU A 536 -10.52 -16.17 -37.42
N LYS A 537 -9.68 -17.02 -36.80
CA LYS A 537 -10.14 -18.17 -36.00
C LYS A 537 -10.62 -17.77 -34.60
N LEU A 538 -10.39 -16.54 -34.17
CA LEU A 538 -10.90 -16.01 -32.91
C LEU A 538 -12.30 -15.42 -33.10
N SER A 539 -13.12 -15.50 -32.06
CA SER A 539 -14.45 -14.88 -32.08
C SER A 539 -14.36 -13.37 -32.34
N GLU A 540 -15.39 -12.85 -33.00
CA GLU A 540 -15.49 -11.41 -33.29
C GLU A 540 -15.48 -10.55 -32.01
N ASN A 541 -16.09 -11.05 -30.93
CA ASN A 541 -16.10 -10.36 -29.64
C ASN A 541 -14.68 -10.18 -29.08
N ILE A 542 -13.85 -11.23 -29.11
CA ILE A 542 -12.47 -11.17 -28.58
C ILE A 542 -11.62 -10.24 -29.43
N ARG A 543 -11.74 -10.32 -30.77
CA ARG A 543 -11.03 -9.41 -31.68
C ARG A 543 -11.40 -7.96 -31.40
N ARG A 544 -12.69 -7.68 -31.19
CA ARG A 544 -13.18 -6.35 -30.80
C ARG A 544 -12.60 -5.91 -29.45
N VAL A 545 -12.66 -6.75 -28.41
CA VAL A 545 -12.11 -6.42 -27.09
C VAL A 545 -10.61 -6.10 -27.14
N LEU A 546 -9.83 -6.80 -27.98
CA LEU A 546 -8.41 -6.51 -28.17
C LEU A 546 -8.18 -5.12 -28.81
N ASP A 547 -8.89 -4.80 -29.90
CA ASP A 547 -8.67 -3.56 -30.67
C ASP A 547 -9.35 -2.33 -30.07
N THR A 548 -10.45 -2.49 -29.34
CA THR A 548 -11.18 -1.38 -28.71
C THR A 548 -10.81 -1.29 -27.23
N SER A 549 -11.19 -2.29 -26.44
CA SER A 549 -11.16 -2.18 -24.98
C SER A 549 -9.74 -2.21 -24.41
N ILE A 550 -8.97 -3.25 -24.74
CA ILE A 550 -7.60 -3.42 -24.24
C ILE A 550 -6.69 -2.33 -24.79
N LYS A 551 -6.74 -2.08 -26.10
CA LYS A 551 -5.95 -1.01 -26.72
C LYS A 551 -6.22 0.36 -26.08
N ASN A 552 -7.49 0.74 -25.90
CA ASN A 552 -7.83 2.02 -25.27
C ASN A 552 -7.36 2.11 -23.82
N ILE A 553 -7.49 1.05 -23.02
CA ILE A 553 -6.98 1.03 -21.63
C ILE A 553 -5.47 1.27 -21.61
N PHE A 554 -4.71 0.62 -22.50
CA PHE A 554 -3.26 0.80 -22.58
C PHE A 554 -2.89 2.20 -23.09
N ASP A 555 -3.62 2.74 -24.07
CA ASP A 555 -3.32 4.04 -24.69
C ASP A 555 -3.78 5.25 -23.87
N MET A 556 -4.80 5.11 -23.03
CA MET A 556 -5.39 6.21 -22.25
C MET A 556 -5.08 6.11 -20.75
N ASN A 557 -5.22 4.92 -20.15
CA ASN A 557 -5.16 4.75 -18.69
C ASN A 557 -3.79 4.30 -18.18
N CYS A 558 -2.98 3.65 -19.03
CA CYS A 558 -1.64 3.19 -18.65
C CYS A 558 -0.51 4.20 -18.94
N LYS A 559 -0.84 5.41 -19.38
CA LYS A 559 0.13 6.50 -19.54
C LYS A 559 0.40 7.20 -18.20
N PRO A 560 1.64 7.65 -17.96
CA PRO A 560 1.95 8.42 -16.75
C PRO A 560 1.14 9.72 -16.73
N LEU A 561 0.54 10.02 -15.57
CA LEU A 561 -0.22 11.23 -15.30
C LEU A 561 0.61 12.19 -14.44
N ASP A 562 0.35 13.50 -14.57
CA ASP A 562 1.07 14.53 -13.83
C ASP A 562 0.93 14.33 -12.31
N SER A 563 2.01 14.27 -11.54
CA SER A 563 1.88 14.06 -10.09
C SER A 563 1.18 15.22 -9.36
N MET A 564 1.11 16.41 -9.98
CA MET A 564 0.46 17.62 -9.43
C MET A 564 -0.18 18.49 -10.54
N PRO A 565 -1.33 18.12 -11.12
CA PRO A 565 -1.94 18.83 -12.25
C PRO A 565 -2.56 20.18 -11.86
N ASN A 566 -3.03 20.34 -10.61
CA ASN A 566 -3.75 21.54 -10.15
C ASN A 566 -2.83 22.70 -9.71
N ARG A 567 -1.51 22.51 -9.71
CA ARG A 567 -0.53 23.55 -9.38
C ARG A 567 -0.18 24.42 -10.59
N LYS A 568 -1.19 24.98 -11.28
CA LYS A 568 -0.97 25.97 -12.35
C LYS A 568 -0.23 27.22 -11.87
N ASN A 569 -0.25 27.50 -10.56
CA ASN A 569 0.42 28.66 -9.95
C ASN A 569 1.72 28.34 -9.20
N ALA A 570 2.17 27.07 -9.18
CA ALA A 570 3.39 26.67 -8.47
C ALA A 570 4.46 26.03 -9.38
N ARG A 571 4.25 26.07 -10.70
CA ARG A 571 5.37 26.01 -11.63
C ARG A 571 6.15 27.30 -11.44
N ILE A 572 7.29 27.26 -10.76
CA ILE A 572 8.20 28.39 -10.65
C ILE A 572 8.57 28.89 -12.08
N PHE A 573 8.51 27.98 -13.08
CA PHE A 573 8.39 28.30 -14.51
C PHE A 573 7.57 27.24 -15.26
N PRO A 574 6.68 27.59 -16.22
CA PRO A 574 5.96 26.61 -17.04
C PRO A 574 6.92 25.94 -18.04
N SER A 575 7.67 24.94 -17.59
CA SER A 575 8.48 24.12 -18.50
C SER A 575 7.60 23.14 -19.29
N TYR A 576 8.00 22.90 -20.54
CA TYR A 576 7.42 21.82 -21.34
C TYR A 576 8.04 20.47 -20.94
N ASN A 577 7.32 19.37 -21.17
CA ASN A 577 7.90 18.05 -21.03
C ASN A 577 9.05 17.86 -22.01
N ALA A 578 10.13 17.21 -21.56
CA ALA A 578 11.28 16.86 -22.40
C ALA A 578 10.84 16.03 -23.61
N THR A 579 11.44 16.30 -24.77
CA THR A 579 11.06 15.65 -26.02
C THR A 579 11.63 14.21 -26.06
N PRO A 580 10.83 13.16 -26.32
CA PRO A 580 11.34 11.79 -26.45
C PRO A 580 12.40 11.64 -27.54
N LEU A 581 13.41 10.81 -27.30
CA LEU A 581 14.50 10.57 -28.25
C LEU A 581 13.99 10.17 -29.65
N ALA A 582 13.04 9.25 -29.74
CA ALA A 582 12.46 8.82 -31.01
C ALA A 582 11.86 9.98 -31.83
N THR A 583 11.21 10.93 -31.15
CA THR A 583 10.65 12.14 -31.78
C THR A 583 11.76 13.06 -32.27
N ILE A 584 12.83 13.24 -31.49
CA ILE A 584 14.01 14.02 -31.89
C ILE A 584 14.64 13.42 -33.14
N LEU A 585 14.91 12.11 -33.15
CA LEU A 585 15.53 11.43 -34.29
C LEU A 585 14.69 11.57 -35.57
N THR A 586 13.37 11.40 -35.45
CA THR A 586 12.44 11.57 -36.59
C THR A 586 12.45 13.02 -37.10
N SER A 587 12.48 14.01 -36.21
CA SER A 587 12.54 15.42 -36.58
C SER A 587 13.87 15.82 -37.22
N LEU A 588 14.99 15.26 -36.75
CA LEU A 588 16.32 15.50 -37.31
C LEU A 588 16.49 14.87 -38.70
N ASP A 589 15.97 13.66 -38.91
CA ASP A 589 16.02 12.97 -40.21
C ASP A 589 15.24 13.74 -41.29
N ARG A 590 14.04 14.26 -40.95
CA ARG A 590 13.21 15.08 -41.86
C ARG A 590 13.93 16.30 -42.44
N ILE A 591 14.85 16.88 -41.69
CA ILE A 591 15.60 18.09 -42.07
C ILE A 591 17.05 17.79 -42.45
N LYS A 592 17.41 16.50 -42.58
CA LYS A 592 18.76 16.03 -42.92
C LYS A 592 19.86 16.47 -41.94
N CYS A 593 19.52 16.62 -40.66
CA CYS A 593 20.53 16.71 -39.62
C CYS A 593 21.05 15.30 -39.29
N GLY A 594 22.36 15.09 -39.37
CA GLY A 594 22.99 13.82 -39.04
C GLY A 594 23.16 13.67 -37.54
N VAL A 595 22.78 12.52 -36.97
CA VAL A 595 23.07 12.20 -35.57
C VAL A 595 24.48 11.62 -35.49
N VAL A 596 25.37 12.31 -34.77
CA VAL A 596 26.77 11.89 -34.60
C VAL A 596 26.85 10.82 -33.52
N ASN A 597 26.42 11.15 -32.30
CA ASN A 597 26.49 10.27 -31.13
C ASN A 597 25.29 10.48 -30.19
N GLN A 598 24.91 9.42 -29.47
CA GLN A 598 24.03 9.45 -28.30
C GLN A 598 24.87 9.71 -27.05
N ILE A 599 24.41 10.60 -26.17
CA ILE A 599 25.11 10.91 -24.92
C ILE A 599 24.47 10.18 -23.75
N VAL A 600 25.24 9.35 -23.06
CA VAL A 600 24.78 8.51 -21.94
C VAL A 600 25.31 9.03 -20.60
N ASN A 601 24.44 9.02 -19.58
CA ASN A 601 24.78 9.45 -18.24
C ASN A 601 25.24 8.30 -17.32
N TYR A 602 25.54 8.65 -16.06
CA TYR A 602 25.88 7.68 -15.01
C TYR A 602 24.78 6.69 -14.68
N ASN A 603 23.58 6.75 -15.22
CA ASN A 603 22.52 5.76 -14.97
C ASN A 603 22.24 4.88 -16.19
N ASN A 604 23.17 4.84 -17.17
CA ASN A 604 22.98 4.15 -18.44
C ASN A 604 21.73 4.65 -19.21
N LYS A 605 21.46 5.96 -19.11
CA LYS A 605 20.37 6.61 -19.86
C LYS A 605 20.95 7.57 -20.89
N VAL A 606 20.43 7.51 -22.11
CA VAL A 606 20.64 8.54 -23.13
C VAL A 606 19.92 9.80 -22.67
N ILE A 607 20.67 10.88 -22.47
CA ILE A 607 20.16 12.20 -22.03
C ILE A 607 20.07 13.21 -23.18
N GLY A 608 20.61 12.87 -24.35
CA GLY A 608 20.56 13.71 -25.54
C GLY A 608 21.39 13.13 -26.68
N VAL A 609 21.46 13.87 -27.79
CA VAL A 609 22.25 13.52 -28.97
C VAL A 609 23.13 14.69 -29.38
N VAL A 610 24.32 14.40 -29.90
CA VAL A 610 25.11 15.36 -30.66
C VAL A 610 24.68 15.24 -32.12
N ALA A 611 24.16 16.33 -32.68
CA ALA A 611 23.67 16.37 -34.05
C ALA A 611 24.48 17.37 -34.89
N ASP A 612 24.83 16.96 -36.10
CA ASP A 612 25.32 17.83 -37.16
C ASP A 612 24.13 18.37 -37.95
N CYS A 613 23.85 19.65 -37.74
CA CYS A 613 22.78 20.41 -38.39
C CYS A 613 23.34 21.51 -39.30
N ASN A 614 24.46 21.25 -39.98
CA ASN A 614 24.99 22.14 -41.02
C ASN A 614 23.97 22.39 -42.15
N ALA A 615 23.08 21.44 -42.44
CA ALA A 615 22.01 21.58 -43.44
C ALA A 615 21.01 22.72 -43.14
N ILE A 616 20.97 23.19 -41.89
CA ILE A 616 20.12 24.31 -41.47
C ILE A 616 20.96 25.46 -40.88
N ASP A 617 22.24 25.55 -41.23
CA ASP A 617 23.18 26.57 -40.74
C ASP A 617 23.28 26.66 -39.21
N ALA A 618 22.93 25.58 -38.49
CA ALA A 618 23.00 25.54 -37.03
C ALA A 618 24.36 25.05 -36.51
N GLY A 619 25.14 24.36 -37.35
CA GLY A 619 26.39 23.74 -36.95
C GLY A 619 26.21 22.40 -36.23
N VAL A 620 27.19 22.03 -35.40
CA VAL A 620 27.17 20.82 -34.57
C VAL A 620 26.92 21.21 -33.12
N GLY A 621 26.04 20.48 -32.43
CA GLY A 621 25.74 20.74 -31.03
C GLY A 621 24.94 19.65 -30.34
N PHE A 622 24.78 19.81 -29.02
CA PHE A 622 24.04 18.87 -28.17
C PHE A 622 22.56 19.24 -28.08
N ILE A 623 21.67 18.25 -28.28
CA ILE A 623 20.22 18.38 -28.13
C ILE A 623 19.78 17.47 -26.97
N PRO A 624 19.27 18.02 -25.85
CA PRO A 624 18.78 17.21 -24.75
C PRO A 624 17.49 16.45 -25.14
N CYS A 625 17.30 15.28 -24.55
CA CYS A 625 16.12 14.43 -24.77
C CYS A 625 15.56 13.89 -23.46
N TYR A 626 14.32 13.41 -23.47
CA TYR A 626 13.79 12.64 -22.35
C TYR A 626 14.66 11.38 -22.13
N PRO A 627 15.14 11.11 -20.89
CA PRO A 627 16.01 9.99 -20.61
C PRO A 627 15.52 8.66 -21.17
N SER A 628 16.34 8.01 -21.99
CA SER A 628 15.93 6.81 -22.72
C SER A 628 17.01 5.72 -22.78
N ALA A 629 16.62 4.49 -23.12
CA ALA A 629 17.56 3.41 -23.40
C ALA A 629 18.44 3.72 -24.63
N PRO A 630 19.70 3.25 -24.65
CA PRO A 630 20.56 3.40 -25.83
C PRO A 630 20.05 2.63 -27.06
N LEU A 631 20.11 3.26 -28.24
CA LEU A 631 19.72 2.65 -29.51
C LEU A 631 20.93 2.07 -30.27
N ASP A 632 20.75 0.93 -30.94
CA ASP A 632 21.83 0.21 -31.64
C ASP A 632 22.39 0.91 -32.88
N ASN A 633 21.63 1.82 -33.46
CA ASN A 633 21.97 2.43 -34.75
C ASN A 633 22.94 3.62 -34.62
N TYR A 634 23.24 4.04 -33.40
CA TYR A 634 24.09 5.20 -33.15
C TYR A 634 25.13 4.91 -32.07
N ASP A 635 26.28 5.54 -32.21
CA ASP A 635 27.38 5.40 -31.27
C ASP A 635 27.07 6.11 -29.95
N ILE A 636 27.62 5.59 -28.85
CA ILE A 636 27.39 6.09 -27.50
C ILE A 636 28.67 6.78 -27.02
N VAL A 637 28.51 7.97 -26.43
CA VAL A 637 29.56 8.71 -25.73
C VAL A 637 29.08 9.07 -24.32
N PHE A 638 29.94 8.98 -23.33
CA PHE A 638 29.58 9.31 -21.94
C PHE A 638 29.63 10.81 -21.69
N MET A 639 28.71 11.33 -20.87
CA MET A 639 28.57 12.77 -20.59
C MET A 639 29.83 13.48 -20.06
N PHE A 640 30.79 12.75 -19.48
CA PHE A 640 32.07 13.27 -18.99
C PHE A 640 33.19 13.25 -20.06
N THR A 641 32.91 12.76 -21.26
CA THR A 641 33.91 12.72 -22.33
C THR A 641 34.17 14.13 -22.85
N ASN A 642 35.44 14.52 -22.93
CA ASN A 642 35.83 15.81 -23.48
C ASN A 642 35.37 15.96 -24.95
N GLY A 643 34.89 17.15 -25.31
CA GLY A 643 34.50 17.50 -26.68
C GLY A 643 33.01 17.36 -27.02
N ILE A 644 32.14 17.01 -26.06
CA ILE A 644 30.67 17.03 -26.23
C ILE A 644 30.14 18.46 -26.13
N TRP A 645 30.65 19.20 -25.14
CA TRP A 645 30.16 20.52 -24.76
C TRP A 645 30.76 21.62 -25.62
N SER A 646 30.02 22.72 -25.77
CA SER A 646 30.41 23.88 -26.59
C SER A 646 30.42 25.16 -25.76
N THR A 647 30.93 26.25 -26.34
CA THR A 647 30.89 27.58 -25.71
C THR A 647 29.45 28.09 -25.58
N TYR A 648 29.25 29.09 -24.71
CA TYR A 648 27.92 29.68 -24.44
C TYR A 648 27.21 30.13 -25.73
N GLU A 649 27.86 30.93 -26.56
CA GLU A 649 27.27 31.48 -27.80
C GLU A 649 26.89 30.39 -28.80
N LYS A 650 27.78 29.41 -29.03
CA LYS A 650 27.53 28.28 -29.94
C LYS A 650 26.35 27.46 -29.45
N THR A 651 26.30 27.17 -28.16
CA THR A 651 25.22 26.38 -27.54
C THR A 651 23.89 27.10 -27.64
N HIS A 652 23.85 28.40 -27.31
CA HIS A 652 22.65 29.23 -27.43
C HIS A 652 22.11 29.25 -28.87
N ASN A 653 22.98 29.56 -29.85
CA ASN A 653 22.59 29.72 -31.24
C ASN A 653 22.15 28.39 -31.87
N PHE A 654 22.84 27.29 -31.54
CA PHE A 654 22.48 25.95 -32.00
C PHE A 654 21.09 25.54 -31.47
N LEU A 655 20.86 25.61 -30.16
CA LEU A 655 19.58 25.23 -29.54
C LEU A 655 18.42 26.11 -30.04
N THR A 656 18.65 27.41 -30.22
CA THR A 656 17.65 28.34 -30.77
C THR A 656 17.30 27.99 -32.21
N SER A 657 18.31 27.69 -33.05
CA SER A 657 18.11 27.35 -34.46
C SER A 657 17.39 26.03 -34.63
N VAL A 658 17.80 25.00 -33.89
CA VAL A 658 17.13 23.69 -33.86
C VAL A 658 15.70 23.85 -33.37
N GLY A 659 15.47 24.49 -32.22
CA GLY A 659 14.13 24.66 -31.68
C GLY A 659 13.19 25.51 -32.55
N LYS A 660 13.73 26.41 -33.38
CA LYS A 660 12.93 27.19 -34.35
C LYS A 660 12.59 26.39 -35.62
N LYS A 661 13.55 25.65 -36.18
CA LYS A 661 13.42 24.99 -37.48
C LYS A 661 12.83 23.57 -37.40
N THR A 662 12.90 22.91 -36.24
CA THR A 662 12.51 21.49 -36.09
C THR A 662 11.24 21.28 -35.27
N GLY A 663 10.83 22.28 -34.48
CA GLY A 663 9.78 22.14 -33.47
C GLY A 663 10.19 21.31 -32.24
N ILE A 664 11.44 20.85 -32.14
CA ILE A 664 11.98 20.21 -30.93
C ILE A 664 12.01 21.24 -29.82
N ARG A 665 11.41 20.90 -28.67
CA ARG A 665 11.40 21.78 -27.50
C ARG A 665 12.75 21.72 -26.79
N CYS A 666 13.65 22.62 -27.16
CA CYS A 666 15.02 22.67 -26.65
C CYS A 666 15.58 24.09 -26.58
N ARG A 667 14.75 25.13 -26.78
CA ARG A 667 15.23 26.52 -26.81
C ARG A 667 15.85 26.93 -25.47
N PRO A 668 16.92 27.74 -25.46
CA PRO A 668 17.50 28.29 -24.23
C PRO A 668 16.48 29.13 -23.46
N ALA A 669 16.42 28.97 -22.13
CA ALA A 669 15.50 29.69 -21.26
C ALA A 669 16.23 30.44 -20.13
N PHE A 670 17.24 29.84 -19.49
CA PHE A 670 18.02 30.47 -18.42
C PHE A 670 19.51 30.18 -18.55
N LYS A 671 20.35 31.11 -18.09
CA LYS A 671 21.77 30.86 -17.81
C LYS A 671 21.94 30.42 -16.36
N VAL A 672 22.73 29.38 -16.11
CA VAL A 672 23.02 28.90 -14.75
C VAL A 672 24.33 29.50 -14.28
N ILE A 673 24.30 30.16 -13.13
CA ILE A 673 25.44 30.83 -12.50
C ILE A 673 25.84 30.08 -11.24
N GLU A 674 27.11 29.73 -11.13
CA GLU A 674 27.73 29.16 -9.93
C GLU A 674 29.06 29.86 -9.70
N ASP A 675 29.40 30.22 -8.46
CA ASP A 675 30.60 31.00 -8.12
C ASP A 675 30.83 32.24 -9.02
N GLU A 676 29.75 32.98 -9.30
CA GLU A 676 29.72 34.18 -10.16
C GLU A 676 30.05 33.96 -11.64
N VAL A 677 30.17 32.70 -12.09
CA VAL A 677 30.41 32.37 -13.51
C VAL A 677 29.27 31.55 -14.10
N VAL A 678 29.01 31.73 -15.40
CA VAL A 678 28.02 30.95 -16.13
C VAL A 678 28.59 29.58 -16.49
N VAL A 679 27.92 28.52 -16.03
CA VAL A 679 28.35 27.12 -16.19
C VAL A 679 27.53 26.34 -17.23
N GLY A 680 26.34 26.84 -17.59
CA GLY A 680 25.40 26.11 -18.43
C GLY A 680 24.16 26.89 -18.83
N ILE A 681 23.34 26.27 -19.66
CA ILE A 681 22.04 26.77 -20.12
C ILE A 681 20.95 25.78 -19.72
N LEU A 682 19.87 26.27 -19.12
CA LEU A 682 18.62 25.52 -18.96
C LEU A 682 17.71 25.79 -20.15
N THR A 683 17.17 24.73 -20.75
CA THR A 683 16.21 24.83 -21.86
C THR A 683 14.78 25.08 -21.36
N GLU A 684 13.87 25.40 -22.28
CA GLU A 684 12.41 25.49 -22.04
C GLU A 684 11.76 24.18 -21.54
N THR A 685 12.49 23.07 -21.61
CA THR A 685 12.12 21.76 -21.05
C THR A 685 12.73 21.48 -19.67
N ASN A 686 13.35 22.49 -19.05
CA ASN A 686 14.08 22.37 -17.78
C ASN A 686 15.21 21.32 -17.85
N GLN A 687 15.90 21.25 -18.99
CA GLN A 687 17.04 20.36 -19.17
C GLN A 687 18.32 21.18 -19.22
N PHE A 688 19.30 20.77 -18.42
CA PHE A 688 20.59 21.45 -18.33
C PHE A 688 21.51 21.02 -19.48
N VAL A 689 22.14 22.00 -20.13
CA VAL A 689 23.18 21.81 -21.13
C VAL A 689 24.45 22.48 -20.63
N GLN A 690 25.48 21.68 -20.37
CA GLN A 690 26.76 22.16 -19.85
C GLN A 690 27.56 22.91 -20.92
N LEU A 691 28.33 23.91 -20.49
CA LEU A 691 29.33 24.56 -21.33
C LEU A 691 30.68 23.82 -21.29
N SER A 692 31.49 24.04 -22.33
CA SER A 692 32.86 23.53 -22.36
C SER A 692 33.79 24.20 -21.33
N GLN A 693 33.51 25.46 -20.97
CA GLN A 693 34.27 26.27 -20.02
C GLN A 693 33.35 27.29 -19.34
N PRO A 694 33.63 27.68 -18.07
CA PRO A 694 32.86 28.70 -17.37
C PRO A 694 33.08 30.08 -17.99
N VAL A 695 32.06 30.95 -17.93
CA VAL A 695 32.10 32.29 -18.54
C VAL A 695 31.76 33.37 -17.51
N VAL A 696 32.67 34.32 -17.30
CA VAL A 696 32.51 35.42 -16.31
C VAL A 696 31.57 36.52 -16.81
N SER A 697 31.57 36.80 -18.12
CA SER A 697 30.74 37.84 -18.74
C SER A 697 30.15 37.35 -20.05
N VAL A 698 28.84 37.49 -20.19
CA VAL A 698 28.10 37.14 -21.42
C VAL A 698 27.87 38.39 -22.25
N ASP A 699 27.89 38.27 -23.58
CA ASP A 699 27.59 39.36 -24.49
C ASP A 699 26.15 39.88 -24.28
N LYS A 700 25.96 41.21 -24.34
CA LYS A 700 24.68 41.86 -23.99
C LYS A 700 23.54 41.48 -24.93
N ASP A 701 23.86 41.09 -26.16
CA ASP A 701 22.87 40.70 -27.18
C ASP A 701 22.33 39.26 -26.98
N ILE A 702 22.89 38.47 -26.06
CA ILE A 702 22.53 37.07 -25.79
C ILE A 702 22.24 36.87 -24.29
N GLU A 703 21.50 37.81 -23.69
CA GLU A 703 21.22 37.81 -22.27
C GLU A 703 19.97 36.99 -21.92
N LEU A 704 20.21 35.77 -21.41
CA LEU A 704 19.18 34.95 -20.76
C LEU A 704 19.02 35.34 -19.27
N PRO A 705 17.82 35.20 -18.68
CA PRO A 705 17.63 35.31 -17.24
C PRO A 705 18.51 34.32 -16.46
N SER A 706 18.98 34.71 -15.27
CA SER A 706 19.90 33.91 -14.44
C SER A 706 19.20 33.05 -13.39
N ILE A 707 19.78 31.87 -13.13
CA ILE A 707 19.46 31.00 -12.00
C ILE A 707 20.77 30.69 -11.27
N TYR A 708 20.80 30.89 -9.95
CA TYR A 708 21.95 30.55 -9.10
C TYR A 708 21.85 29.11 -8.61
N ASN A 709 22.98 28.40 -8.60
CA ASN A 709 23.06 27.00 -8.21
C ASN A 709 24.45 26.67 -7.60
N ASP A 710 24.59 25.53 -6.92
CA ASP A 710 25.83 25.14 -6.20
C ASP A 710 26.27 23.69 -6.55
N ASN A 711 26.05 23.21 -7.78
CA ASN A 711 26.23 21.79 -8.13
C ASN A 711 27.56 21.44 -8.81
N TYR A 712 28.39 22.40 -9.22
CA TYR A 712 29.68 22.19 -9.91
C TYR A 712 30.84 22.72 -9.06
N ILE A 713 32.00 22.07 -9.20
CA ILE A 713 33.25 22.56 -8.61
C ILE A 713 33.90 23.48 -9.64
N VAL A 714 33.81 24.79 -9.41
CA VAL A 714 34.39 25.79 -10.31
C VAL A 714 35.82 26.11 -9.87
N ASP A 715 36.81 25.43 -10.47
CA ASP A 715 38.20 25.90 -10.39
C ASP A 715 38.45 26.89 -11.53
N THR A 716 38.46 28.19 -11.20
CA THR A 716 38.73 29.28 -12.16
C THR A 716 40.10 29.17 -12.86
N LYS A 717 40.99 28.29 -12.40
CA LYS A 717 42.30 28.01 -13.01
C LYS A 717 42.32 26.77 -13.91
N GLN A 718 41.29 25.92 -13.87
CA GLN A 718 41.18 24.75 -14.73
C GLN A 718 40.39 25.07 -16.00
N LYS A 719 40.80 24.48 -17.13
CA LYS A 719 40.13 24.69 -18.44
C LYS A 719 38.82 23.92 -18.57
N ASP A 720 38.70 22.80 -17.86
CA ASP A 720 37.56 21.89 -17.97
C ASP A 720 36.75 21.94 -16.67
N MET A 721 35.41 21.98 -16.79
CA MET A 721 34.52 21.92 -15.64
C MET A 721 34.39 20.49 -15.11
N VAL A 722 34.52 20.31 -13.80
CA VAL A 722 34.34 19.01 -13.14
C VAL A 722 32.95 18.93 -12.50
N GLN A 723 32.15 17.94 -12.89
CA GLN A 723 30.84 17.69 -12.29
C GLN A 723 31.01 17.05 -10.91
N SER A 724 30.32 17.58 -9.90
CA SER A 724 30.31 17.01 -8.54
C SER A 724 29.77 15.57 -8.53
N ASP A 725 28.82 15.27 -9.40
CA ASP A 725 28.27 13.92 -9.58
C ASP A 725 29.32 12.91 -10.02
N THR A 726 30.33 13.32 -10.80
CA THR A 726 31.46 12.45 -11.15
C THR A 726 32.21 12.04 -9.89
N GLN A 727 32.53 12.98 -9.01
CA GLN A 727 33.22 12.69 -7.75
C GLN A 727 32.34 11.88 -6.81
N ILE A 728 31.06 12.21 -6.64
CA ILE A 728 30.13 11.47 -5.76
C ILE A 728 29.95 10.02 -6.25
N THR A 729 29.83 9.82 -7.56
CA THR A 729 29.57 8.50 -8.15
C THR A 729 30.82 7.63 -8.22
N THR A 730 32.01 8.23 -8.35
CA THR A 730 33.29 7.49 -8.46
C THR A 730 34.02 7.33 -7.13
N THR A 731 33.72 8.18 -6.13
CA THR A 731 34.39 8.13 -4.83
C THR A 731 33.68 7.18 -3.88
N THR A 732 34.40 6.17 -3.40
CA THR A 732 33.88 5.18 -2.44
C THR A 732 34.25 5.50 -0.98
N GLY A 733 35.01 6.57 -0.75
CA GLY A 733 35.51 6.99 0.57
C GLY A 733 34.62 8.02 1.27
N PHE A 734 34.67 8.05 2.61
CA PHE A 734 34.05 9.11 3.41
C PHE A 734 34.86 10.40 3.31
N ASP A 735 34.18 11.52 3.08
CA ASP A 735 34.76 12.86 3.10
C ASP A 735 35.23 13.22 4.52
N LYS A 736 36.54 13.06 4.76
CA LYS A 736 37.17 13.29 6.06
C LYS A 736 37.17 14.76 6.46
N GLU A 737 37.22 15.67 5.49
CA GLU A 737 37.32 17.11 5.73
C GLU A 737 35.98 17.66 6.21
N ARG A 738 34.88 17.32 5.53
CA ARG A 738 33.52 17.68 5.96
C ARG A 738 33.18 17.07 7.31
N VAL A 739 33.56 15.81 7.55
CA VAL A 739 33.31 15.15 8.86
C VAL A 739 34.06 15.86 9.98
N ASP A 740 35.34 16.21 9.79
CA ASP A 740 36.13 16.95 10.77
C ASP A 740 35.56 18.35 11.03
N TYR A 741 35.14 19.05 9.98
CA TYR A 741 34.55 20.39 10.08
C TYR A 741 33.20 20.38 10.82
N VAL A 742 32.30 19.46 10.50
CA VAL A 742 31.04 19.26 11.22
C VAL A 742 31.29 18.92 12.69
N ASN A 743 32.33 18.13 12.98
CA ASN A 743 32.71 17.81 14.35
C ASN A 743 33.23 19.03 15.12
N LYS A 744 34.04 19.90 14.51
CA LYS A 744 34.47 21.17 15.12
C LYS A 744 33.29 22.04 15.52
N ILE A 745 32.30 22.20 14.63
CA ILE A 745 31.08 22.98 14.92
C ILE A 745 30.31 22.40 16.11
N LYS A 746 30.07 21.10 16.11
CA LYS A 746 29.35 20.42 17.21
C LYS A 746 30.08 20.57 18.55
N MET A 747 31.40 20.41 18.55
CA MET A 747 32.21 20.48 19.76
C MET A 747 32.28 21.90 20.32
N ASP A 748 32.43 22.92 19.47
CA ASP A 748 32.44 24.33 19.90
C ASP A 748 31.11 24.73 20.57
N ALA A 749 29.98 24.31 20.02
CA ALA A 749 28.66 24.50 20.63
C ALA A 749 28.54 23.80 22.00
N ASN A 750 29.07 22.58 22.13
CA ASN A 750 29.06 21.83 23.38
C ASN A 750 29.92 22.48 24.47
N PHE A 751 31.10 23.01 24.12
CA PHE A 751 31.97 23.71 25.07
C PHE A 751 31.30 24.95 25.66
N TYR A 752 30.65 25.77 24.83
CA TYR A 752 29.89 26.93 25.31
C TYR A 752 28.71 26.53 26.21
N ASN A 753 27.99 25.46 25.86
CA ASN A 753 26.87 24.96 26.68
C ASN A 753 27.33 24.49 28.07
N VAL A 754 28.47 23.81 28.16
CA VAL A 754 29.02 23.36 29.45
C VAL A 754 29.56 24.53 30.27
N PHE A 755 30.18 25.52 29.63
CA PHE A 755 30.55 26.79 30.27
C PHE A 755 29.33 27.50 30.88
N ARG A 756 28.27 27.69 30.09
CA ARG A 756 27.02 28.32 30.54
C ARG A 756 26.34 27.57 31.68
N ASN A 757 26.26 26.25 31.59
CA ASN A 757 25.69 25.41 32.64
C ASN A 757 26.53 25.47 33.94
N THR A 758 27.84 25.61 33.81
CA THR A 758 28.75 25.80 34.95
C THR A 758 28.47 27.12 35.67
N ILE A 759 28.36 28.23 34.95
CA ILE A 759 27.96 29.53 35.52
C ILE A 759 26.63 29.43 36.24
N ARG A 760 25.65 28.73 35.65
CA ARG A 760 24.34 28.52 36.26
C ARG A 760 24.43 27.77 37.59
N ILE A 761 25.23 26.71 37.65
CA ILE A 761 25.44 25.96 38.90
C ILE A 761 26.07 26.88 39.95
N LEU A 762 27.11 27.63 39.60
CA LEU A 762 27.81 28.54 40.51
C LEU A 762 26.91 29.67 41.01
N LEU A 763 26.10 30.29 40.14
CA LEU A 763 25.16 31.36 40.52
C LEU A 763 24.11 30.89 41.54
N ASN A 764 23.67 29.64 41.44
CA ASN A 764 22.64 29.08 42.32
C ASN A 764 23.21 28.36 43.54
N ASP A 765 24.53 28.30 43.68
CA ASP A 765 25.19 27.84 44.90
C ASP A 765 24.97 28.83 46.05
N TYR A 766 24.80 28.31 47.25
CA TYR A 766 24.48 29.10 48.44
C TYR A 766 25.62 30.08 48.77
N ASP A 767 26.87 29.64 48.60
CA ASP A 767 28.07 30.42 48.86
C ASP A 767 28.18 31.68 47.98
N ASN A 768 27.54 31.66 46.80
CA ASN A 768 27.58 32.75 45.82
C ASN A 768 26.32 33.64 45.83
N SER A 769 25.44 33.49 46.82
CA SER A 769 24.19 34.24 46.96
C SER A 769 24.39 35.77 46.86
N LYS A 770 25.43 36.31 47.49
CA LYS A 770 25.79 37.74 47.42
C LYS A 770 26.15 38.20 46.01
N SER A 771 26.93 37.40 45.26
CA SER A 771 27.32 37.70 43.88
C SER A 771 26.12 37.64 42.95
N ARG A 772 25.23 36.64 43.15
CA ARG A 772 23.98 36.52 42.41
C ARG A 772 23.05 37.71 42.60
N ASP A 773 22.87 38.20 43.83
CA ASP A 773 21.98 39.34 44.08
C ASP A 773 22.56 40.66 43.56
N LYS A 774 23.89 40.84 43.64
CA LYS A 774 24.58 41.94 42.95
C LYS A 774 24.33 41.90 41.45
N LEU A 775 24.51 40.74 40.82
CA LEU A 775 24.30 40.56 39.38
C LEU A 775 22.84 40.86 38.97
N LYS A 776 21.85 40.40 39.75
CA LYS A 776 20.43 40.73 39.52
C LYS A 776 20.14 42.22 39.61
N SER A 777 20.71 42.90 40.62
CA SER A 777 20.51 44.34 40.81
C SER A 777 21.13 45.16 39.67
N LEU A 778 22.30 44.75 39.18
CA LEU A 778 23.00 45.38 38.07
C LEU A 778 22.23 45.22 36.75
N ILE A 779 21.76 44.00 36.45
CA ILE A 779 21.00 43.72 35.23
C ILE A 779 19.65 44.48 35.23
N SER A 780 18.99 44.57 36.38
CA SER A 780 17.66 45.20 36.52
C SER A 780 17.71 46.73 36.57
N ASN A 781 18.90 47.35 36.66
CA ASN A 781 19.03 48.80 36.73
C ASN A 781 18.72 49.47 35.38
N MET A 782 17.61 50.20 35.28
CA MET A 782 17.19 50.88 34.05
C MET A 782 17.95 52.18 33.74
N TYR A 783 18.75 52.69 34.68
CA TYR A 783 19.43 53.99 34.57
C TYR A 783 20.90 53.88 34.13
N MET A 784 21.39 52.68 33.81
CA MET A 784 22.77 52.42 33.39
C MET A 784 22.85 52.12 31.90
N LEU A 785 23.84 52.70 31.22
CA LEU A 785 24.10 52.45 29.80
C LEU A 785 24.46 50.99 29.54
N TYR A 786 24.11 50.49 28.35
CA TYR A 786 24.32 49.09 27.97
C TYR A 786 25.79 48.66 28.05
N SER A 787 26.70 49.49 27.56
CA SER A 787 28.15 49.25 27.57
C SER A 787 28.71 49.10 28.99
N ASP A 788 28.29 49.98 29.90
CA ASP A 788 28.75 49.97 31.30
C ASP A 788 28.16 48.78 32.07
N LYS A 789 26.90 48.45 31.76
CA LYS A 789 26.23 47.26 32.29
C LYS A 789 26.89 45.97 31.80
N MET A 790 27.26 45.91 30.51
CA MET A 790 27.98 44.77 29.93
C MET A 790 29.32 44.56 30.63
N LYS A 791 30.16 45.60 30.70
CA LYS A 791 31.48 45.53 31.33
C LYS A 791 31.41 45.10 32.80
N SER A 792 30.50 45.71 33.57
CA SER A 792 30.30 45.36 34.97
C SER A 792 29.73 43.94 35.18
N THR A 793 28.94 43.43 34.21
CA THR A 793 28.41 42.05 34.23
C THR A 793 29.52 41.06 33.97
N ILE A 794 30.42 41.34 33.01
CA ILE A 794 31.59 40.50 32.69
C ILE A 794 32.51 40.39 33.91
N GLU A 795 32.89 41.51 34.54
CA GLU A 795 33.75 41.53 35.74
C GLU A 795 33.17 40.70 36.90
N LEU A 796 31.84 40.73 37.08
CA LEU A 796 31.13 39.92 38.07
C LEU A 796 31.06 38.42 37.72
N LEU A 797 31.05 38.08 36.43
CA LEU A 797 31.05 36.68 35.96
C LEU A 797 32.45 36.07 36.01
N GLU A 798 33.50 36.84 35.65
CA GLU A 798 34.89 36.42 35.78
C GLU A 798 35.22 36.10 37.24
N SER A 799 34.89 37.03 38.16
CA SER A 799 35.10 36.82 39.60
C SER A 799 34.28 35.68 40.22
N LEU A 800 33.17 35.27 39.59
CA LEU A 800 32.37 34.12 40.01
C LEU A 800 33.01 32.77 39.59
N VAL A 801 33.73 32.78 38.47
CA VAL A 801 34.14 31.58 37.73
C VAL A 801 35.63 31.26 37.89
N ASP A 802 36.44 32.24 38.29
CA ASP A 802 37.92 32.24 38.25
C ASP A 802 38.59 30.97 38.82
N ASP A 803 38.05 30.38 39.89
CA ASP A 803 38.61 29.17 40.51
C ASP A 803 38.14 27.84 39.85
N ASN A 804 37.21 27.89 38.89
CA ASN A 804 36.45 26.73 38.41
C ASN A 804 36.56 26.44 36.90
N ILE A 805 37.02 27.38 36.06
CA ILE A 805 37.18 27.18 34.60
C ILE A 805 38.55 27.68 34.12
N PHE A 806 39.25 26.87 33.32
CA PHE A 806 40.53 27.22 32.70
C PHE A 806 40.46 27.10 31.17
N PHE A 807 40.84 28.15 30.45
CA PHE A 807 40.93 28.18 28.98
C PHE A 807 42.35 27.83 28.52
N SER A 808 42.72 26.56 28.55
CA SER A 808 44.09 26.10 28.24
C SER A 808 44.16 24.92 27.26
N GLY A 809 43.04 24.49 26.69
CA GLY A 809 43.02 23.41 25.69
C GLY A 809 43.50 23.89 24.32
N ASP A 810 44.28 23.05 23.62
CA ASP A 810 44.74 23.33 22.26
C ASP A 810 43.64 23.13 21.18
N GLU A 811 43.91 23.55 19.93
CA GLU A 811 42.95 23.41 18.81
C GLU A 811 42.61 21.95 18.46
N ASN A 812 43.41 20.97 18.88
CA ASN A 812 43.15 19.54 18.67
C ASN A 812 42.53 18.87 19.91
N TYR A 813 42.25 19.64 20.97
CA TYR A 813 41.71 19.14 22.22
C TYR A 813 40.37 18.41 22.03
N TYR A 814 39.54 18.87 21.09
CA TYR A 814 38.26 18.24 20.76
C TYR A 814 38.38 16.81 20.20
N LYS A 815 39.54 16.43 19.61
CA LYS A 815 39.77 15.08 19.08
C LYS A 815 40.03 14.05 20.18
N LYS A 816 40.34 14.51 21.39
CA LYS A 816 40.70 13.67 22.55
C LYS A 816 39.56 13.52 23.56
N VAL A 817 38.42 14.17 23.32
CA VAL A 817 37.27 14.27 24.22
C VAL A 817 36.10 13.49 23.62
N SER A 818 35.65 12.43 24.30
CA SER A 818 34.49 11.63 23.88
C SER A 818 33.16 12.22 24.35
N GLU A 819 33.13 12.89 25.52
CA GLU A 819 31.94 13.50 26.11
C GLU A 819 32.28 14.79 26.88
N VAL A 820 31.51 15.86 26.66
CA VAL A 820 31.65 17.14 27.38
C VAL A 820 30.56 17.21 28.47
N SER A 821 30.95 17.24 29.75
CA SER A 821 30.02 17.26 30.90
C SER A 821 30.44 18.26 31.98
N THR A 822 29.51 18.65 32.87
CA THR A 822 29.78 19.62 33.95
C THR A 822 30.51 18.95 35.12
N CYS A 823 31.62 19.57 35.56
CA CYS A 823 32.55 18.97 36.53
C CYS A 823 32.16 19.14 38.01
N ILE A 824 31.17 19.98 38.31
CA ILE A 824 31.00 20.57 39.65
C ILE A 824 30.23 19.68 40.65
N LYS A 825 29.49 18.65 40.19
CA LYS A 825 28.67 17.79 41.08
C LYS A 825 29.23 16.39 41.40
N ASN A 826 30.30 15.95 40.71
CA ASN A 826 30.83 14.59 40.90
C ASN A 826 31.94 14.57 41.96
N LYS A 827 31.68 13.91 43.11
CA LYS A 827 32.67 13.66 44.19
C LYS A 827 33.87 12.78 43.78
N LYS A 828 33.96 12.34 42.52
CA LYS A 828 35.03 11.49 41.98
C LYS A 828 35.74 12.17 40.81
N CYS A 829 36.42 13.27 41.08
CA CYS A 829 37.47 13.74 40.19
C CYS A 829 38.79 13.16 40.68
N GLY A 830 39.32 12.17 39.96
CA GLY A 830 40.60 11.52 40.30
C GLY A 830 40.61 10.00 40.49
N VAL A 831 39.67 9.23 39.92
CA VAL A 831 39.89 7.77 39.78
C VAL A 831 40.51 7.49 38.42
N SER A 832 41.80 7.19 38.48
CA SER A 832 42.62 6.66 37.40
C SER A 832 42.19 5.23 37.06
N ASP A 833 41.27 5.07 36.10
CA ASP A 833 41.23 3.84 35.32
C ASP A 833 42.08 4.07 34.09
N ALA A 834 43.15 3.29 33.95
CA ALA A 834 44.25 3.50 33.02
C ALA A 834 43.90 3.30 31.53
N ASP A 835 42.62 3.37 31.14
CA ASP A 835 42.19 2.96 29.79
C ASP A 835 41.01 3.76 29.17
N SER A 836 40.68 4.98 29.63
CA SER A 836 39.62 5.76 28.96
C SER A 836 39.93 7.25 28.81
N THR A 837 39.94 7.69 27.56
CA THR A 837 39.61 9.03 27.04
C THR A 837 39.54 10.20 28.05
N THR A 838 40.50 11.11 27.91
CA THR A 838 40.64 12.37 28.66
C THR A 838 39.30 13.11 28.84
N ARG A 839 38.81 13.20 30.08
CA ARG A 839 37.62 13.99 30.43
C ARG A 839 37.95 15.48 30.47
N VAL A 840 36.96 16.32 30.17
CA VAL A 840 37.03 17.81 30.18
C VAL A 840 37.24 18.40 31.60
N CYS A 841 37.44 17.56 32.62
CA CYS A 841 37.52 17.93 34.02
C CYS A 841 38.88 17.55 34.62
N ALA A 842 39.54 18.48 35.31
CA ALA A 842 40.79 18.25 36.02
C ALA A 842 40.70 18.72 37.48
N VAL A 843 41.50 18.14 38.39
CA VAL A 843 41.56 18.56 39.79
C VAL A 843 42.51 19.75 39.91
N ALA A 844 42.01 20.88 40.42
CA ALA A 844 42.83 22.05 40.73
C ALA A 844 43.60 21.85 42.06
N ASN A 845 44.63 22.67 42.29
CA ASN A 845 45.53 22.58 43.45
C ASN A 845 44.82 22.68 44.82
N ASN A 846 43.57 23.14 44.86
CA ASN A 846 42.72 23.26 46.04
C ASN A 846 41.85 22.01 46.32
N GLY A 847 41.99 20.94 45.53
CA GLY A 847 41.19 19.71 45.66
C GLY A 847 39.77 19.79 45.07
N LYS A 848 39.41 20.89 44.39
CA LYS A 848 38.15 21.04 43.66
C LYS A 848 38.31 20.67 42.18
N CYS A 849 37.21 20.29 41.54
CA CYS A 849 37.20 19.85 40.15
C CYS A 849 36.89 21.02 39.21
N SER A 850 37.82 21.37 38.32
CA SER A 850 37.74 22.50 37.40
C SER A 850 37.55 22.04 35.95
N LEU A 851 36.84 22.84 35.16
CA LEU A 851 36.54 22.60 33.75
C LEU A 851 37.66 23.16 32.85
N ILE A 852 38.18 22.36 31.91
CA ILE A 852 39.17 22.80 30.93
C ILE A 852 38.50 23.01 29.57
N LEU A 853 38.58 24.23 29.04
CA LEU A 853 38.04 24.62 27.74
C LEU A 853 39.17 25.00 26.77
N PRO A 854 38.94 24.91 25.44
CA PRO A 854 39.92 25.37 24.45
C PRO A 854 40.19 26.87 24.58
N GLU A 855 41.46 27.27 24.46
CA GLU A 855 41.86 28.69 24.51
C GLU A 855 41.29 29.48 23.33
N LYS A 856 41.30 28.86 22.14
CA LYS A 856 40.79 29.43 20.89
C LYS A 856 39.52 28.72 20.41
N ASN A 857 38.63 29.48 19.80
CA ASN A 857 37.44 28.99 19.14
C ASN A 857 37.79 28.07 17.96
N LEU A 858 37.14 26.92 17.85
CA LEU A 858 37.50 25.88 16.88
C LEU A 858 37.16 26.24 15.42
N ILE A 859 36.35 27.29 15.21
CA ILE A 859 35.95 27.78 13.88
C ILE A 859 36.67 29.09 13.56
N THR A 860 36.62 30.07 14.47
CA THR A 860 37.07 31.44 14.21
C THR A 860 38.51 31.72 14.65
N GLY A 861 39.12 30.85 15.47
CA GLY A 861 40.49 31.01 15.98
C GLY A 861 40.69 32.15 17.00
N LYS A 862 39.63 32.86 17.38
CA LYS A 862 39.62 33.93 18.39
C LYS A 862 39.63 33.36 19.82
N LEU A 863 39.97 34.17 20.82
CA LEU A 863 40.00 33.74 22.22
C LEU A 863 38.60 33.41 22.75
N ASN A 864 38.41 32.20 23.26
CA ASN A 864 37.11 31.76 23.80
C ASN A 864 36.77 32.45 25.13
N SER A 865 37.77 32.86 25.93
CA SER A 865 37.53 33.57 27.19
C SER A 865 36.73 34.86 26.94
N GLU A 866 37.19 35.70 26.01
CA GLU A 866 36.53 36.95 25.62
C GLU A 866 35.13 36.65 25.06
N ILE A 867 35.04 35.77 24.06
CA ILE A 867 33.77 35.45 23.38
C ILE A 867 32.74 34.88 24.37
N TYR A 868 33.13 33.97 25.26
CA TYR A 868 32.19 33.26 26.11
C TYR A 868 31.62 34.17 27.20
N TYR A 869 32.45 35.01 27.82
CA TYR A 869 32.00 35.97 28.84
C TYR A 869 31.14 37.09 28.24
N GLU A 870 31.52 37.64 27.09
CA GLU A 870 30.71 38.63 26.38
C GLU A 870 29.34 38.05 26.01
N LYS A 871 29.34 36.84 25.43
CA LYS A 871 28.11 36.20 24.97
C LYS A 871 27.16 35.90 26.13
N ILE A 872 27.64 35.39 27.27
CA ILE A 872 26.75 35.09 28.41
C ILE A 872 26.30 36.37 29.14
N ALA A 873 27.14 37.40 29.22
CA ALA A 873 26.76 38.69 29.81
C ALA A 873 25.66 39.36 28.98
N ASP A 874 25.82 39.33 27.66
CA ASP A 874 24.83 39.79 26.69
C ASP A 874 23.52 38.99 26.79
N GLU A 875 23.62 37.65 26.85
CA GLU A 875 22.47 36.76 27.04
C GLU A 875 21.67 37.09 28.31
N LEU A 876 22.36 37.42 29.41
CA LEU A 876 21.75 37.79 30.69
C LEU A 876 21.10 39.17 30.68
N ILE A 877 21.65 40.14 29.92
CA ILE A 877 21.12 41.51 29.85
C ILE A 877 19.90 41.58 28.93
N ARG A 878 20.01 41.03 27.70
CA ARG A 878 18.99 41.17 26.65
C ARG A 878 17.86 40.14 26.75
N TYR A 879 18.16 38.89 27.08
CA TYR A 879 17.19 37.80 26.93
C TYR A 879 16.58 37.39 28.28
N SER A 880 15.37 37.87 28.53
CA SER A 880 14.62 37.63 29.78
C SER A 880 14.41 36.15 30.12
N ARG A 881 14.20 35.29 29.12
CA ARG A 881 14.06 33.82 29.28
C ARG A 881 15.35 33.17 29.76
N ILE A 882 16.48 33.54 29.15
CA ILE A 882 17.81 33.05 29.53
C ILE A 882 18.15 33.54 30.94
N ARG A 883 17.92 34.82 31.22
CA ARG A 883 18.09 35.40 32.55
C ARG A 883 17.31 34.64 33.62
N SER A 884 16.02 34.35 33.36
CA SER A 884 15.17 33.60 34.28
C SER A 884 15.71 32.19 34.54
N PHE A 885 16.18 31.49 33.50
CA PHE A 885 16.81 30.18 33.62
C PHE A 885 18.09 30.19 34.43
N MET A 886 18.97 31.17 34.20
CA MET A 886 20.24 31.26 34.90
C MET A 886 20.04 31.54 36.40
N PHE A 887 19.04 32.33 36.77
CA PHE A 887 18.79 32.74 38.16
C PHE A 887 17.78 31.89 38.93
N GLN A 888 17.06 30.97 38.30
CA GLN A 888 16.11 30.11 39.00
C GLN A 888 16.58 28.65 38.89
N PRO A 889 16.94 27.99 40.01
CA PRO A 889 17.42 26.62 39.98
C PRO A 889 16.33 25.62 39.56
N GLN A 890 15.06 26.01 39.64
CA GLN A 890 13.88 25.20 39.34
C GLN A 890 13.31 25.39 37.91
N SER A 891 13.83 26.34 37.13
CA SER A 891 13.37 26.56 35.75
C SER A 891 14.22 25.75 34.76
N TYR A 892 13.62 25.14 33.75
CA TYR A 892 14.36 24.42 32.70
C TYR A 892 14.34 25.27 31.42
N LEU A 893 15.50 25.49 30.79
CA LEU A 893 15.55 26.01 29.42
C LEU A 893 15.38 24.79 28.53
N SER A 894 14.27 24.68 27.83
CA SER A 894 14.12 23.69 26.76
C SER A 894 14.97 24.11 25.57
N PHE A 895 16.29 23.88 25.62
CA PHE A 895 17.13 23.96 24.42
C PHE A 895 18.07 22.76 24.38
N GLY A 896 17.74 21.84 23.49
CA GLY A 896 18.60 20.74 23.09
C GLY A 896 17.86 19.81 22.13
N ASN A 897 18.25 19.82 20.86
CA ASN A 897 17.98 18.66 19.99
C ASN A 897 18.69 17.46 20.62
N ILE A 898 17.93 16.45 21.04
CA ILE A 898 18.48 15.15 21.42
C ILE A 898 19.05 14.56 20.13
N GLY A 899 20.37 14.64 19.97
CA GLY A 899 21.06 13.98 18.88
C GLY A 899 21.07 12.47 19.15
N TYR A 900 20.24 11.73 18.45
CA TYR A 900 20.22 10.28 18.56
C TYR A 900 21.37 9.65 17.76
N ASN A 901 22.13 8.75 18.38
CA ASN A 901 23.17 7.97 17.71
C ASN A 901 22.59 6.59 17.34
N LEU A 902 22.08 6.47 16.12
CA LEU A 902 21.43 5.25 15.62
C LEU A 902 22.44 4.30 14.98
N ARG A 903 22.30 3.00 15.25
CA ARG A 903 22.98 1.92 14.50
C ARG A 903 22.27 1.67 13.17
N ASP A 904 22.93 0.94 12.26
CA ASP A 904 22.40 0.60 10.93
C ASP A 904 21.08 -0.21 10.98
N ASP A 905 20.79 -0.85 12.11
CA ASP A 905 19.59 -1.64 12.39
C ASP A 905 18.58 -0.92 13.31
N GLU A 906 18.82 0.36 13.62
CA GLU A 906 17.98 1.15 14.51
C GLU A 906 17.27 2.28 13.75
N ILE A 907 15.97 2.45 14.03
CA ILE A 907 15.19 3.57 13.53
C ILE A 907 14.52 4.28 14.69
N ILE A 908 14.39 5.60 14.59
CA ILE A 908 13.58 6.39 15.52
C ILE A 908 12.33 6.84 14.81
N LEU A 909 11.21 6.37 15.34
CA LEU A 909 9.90 6.81 14.96
C LEU A 909 9.30 7.59 16.12
N ILE A 910 8.95 8.84 15.88
CA ILE A 910 8.26 9.65 16.88
C ILE A 910 6.88 9.03 17.08
N GLN A 911 6.46 8.80 18.33
CA GLN A 911 5.16 8.19 18.64
C GLN A 911 3.99 8.90 17.95
N SER A 912 4.05 10.22 17.80
CA SER A 912 3.04 11.01 17.10
C SER A 912 2.92 10.72 15.60
N LEU A 913 3.95 10.14 14.97
CA LEU A 913 3.93 9.69 13.58
C LEU A 913 3.31 8.29 13.43
N LEU A 914 3.23 7.52 14.51
CA LEU A 914 2.69 6.17 14.49
C LEU A 914 1.15 6.18 14.60
N THR A 915 0.45 7.06 13.90
CA THR A 915 -1.03 7.00 13.88
C THR A 915 -1.46 5.73 13.14
N GLN A 916 -2.66 5.16 13.36
CA GLN A 916 -3.06 4.06 12.46
C GLN A 916 -3.38 4.51 11.03
N GLU A 917 -3.42 5.82 10.73
CA GLU A 917 -3.34 6.30 9.35
C GLU A 917 -1.95 6.03 8.74
N TYR A 918 -0.87 6.20 9.51
CA TYR A 918 0.47 5.77 9.10
C TYR A 918 0.49 4.28 8.76
N PHE A 919 -0.07 3.42 9.62
CA PHE A 919 -0.14 1.96 9.38
C PHE A 919 -1.11 1.55 8.26
N GLU A 920 -2.24 2.24 8.09
CA GLU A 920 -3.22 1.99 7.01
C GLU A 920 -2.68 2.39 5.63
N ARG A 921 -1.77 3.37 5.58
CA ARG A 921 -1.06 3.79 4.36
C ARG A 921 0.21 2.99 4.06
N LEU A 922 0.63 2.09 4.96
CA LEU A 922 1.78 1.23 4.69
C LEU A 922 1.41 0.23 3.59
N ILE A 923 1.99 0.43 2.41
CA ILE A 923 1.94 -0.55 1.34
C ILE A 923 3.07 -1.56 1.62
N PRO A 924 2.76 -2.85 1.85
CA PRO A 924 3.79 -3.85 2.08
C PRO A 924 4.71 -3.93 0.85
N MET A 925 5.99 -3.65 1.05
CA MET A 925 7.01 -3.80 0.02
C MET A 925 7.67 -5.17 0.20
N ASN A 926 7.50 -6.05 -0.78
CA ASN A 926 8.21 -7.33 -0.78
C ASN A 926 9.71 -7.05 -0.93
N SER A 927 10.48 -7.34 0.11
CA SER A 927 11.93 -7.13 0.09
C SER A 927 12.58 -8.06 -0.92
N ASN A 928 13.15 -7.50 -1.99
CA ASN A 928 13.95 -8.25 -2.96
C ASN A 928 15.43 -8.04 -2.65
N LYS A 929 16.14 -9.10 -2.23
CA LYS A 929 17.57 -9.02 -1.88
C LYS A 929 18.48 -8.60 -3.04
N TYR A 930 18.02 -8.74 -4.29
CA TYR A 930 18.76 -8.40 -5.50
C TYR A 930 18.49 -6.97 -6.00
N VAL A 931 17.38 -6.34 -5.58
CA VAL A 931 17.00 -4.98 -6.00
C VAL A 931 17.06 -4.06 -4.79
N ARG A 932 18.00 -3.11 -4.80
CA ARG A 932 18.26 -2.23 -3.64
C ARG A 932 17.87 -0.77 -3.87
N LYS A 933 17.68 -0.39 -5.13
CA LYS A 933 17.41 0.98 -5.55
C LYS A 933 16.18 1.00 -6.45
N ASN A 934 15.39 2.05 -6.34
CA ASN A 934 14.37 2.39 -7.34
C ASN A 934 15.00 3.27 -8.44
N SER A 935 14.37 3.29 -9.61
CA SER A 935 14.73 4.18 -10.71
C SER A 935 13.87 5.44 -10.73
N ILE A 936 14.27 6.47 -11.49
CA ILE A 936 13.44 7.67 -11.69
C ILE A 936 12.05 7.34 -12.26
N ASP A 937 11.98 6.33 -13.13
CA ASP A 937 10.73 5.89 -13.77
C ASP A 937 9.84 5.05 -12.84
N SER A 938 10.37 4.54 -11.73
CA SER A 938 9.64 3.69 -10.77
C SER A 938 9.49 4.32 -9.37
N ALA A 939 10.14 5.45 -9.13
CA ALA A 939 10.03 6.20 -7.90
C ALA A 939 8.68 6.90 -7.82
N LYS A 940 8.02 6.77 -6.66
CA LYS A 940 6.78 7.50 -6.36
C LYS A 940 7.15 8.79 -5.60
N PRO A 941 6.72 9.97 -6.07
CA PRO A 941 6.95 11.21 -5.34
C PRO A 941 6.31 11.17 -3.94
N SER A 942 6.89 11.88 -2.98
CA SER A 942 6.31 12.01 -1.62
C SER A 942 5.03 12.84 -1.59
N VAL A 943 4.83 13.70 -2.59
CA VAL A 943 3.64 14.52 -2.80
C VAL A 943 3.08 14.20 -4.17
N THR A 944 1.90 13.56 -4.21
CA THR A 944 1.21 13.16 -5.43
C THR A 944 -0.29 13.36 -5.28
N GLN A 945 -0.98 13.68 -6.37
CA GLN A 945 -2.43 13.55 -6.46
C GLN A 945 -2.82 12.07 -6.66
N PHE A 946 -3.92 11.65 -6.04
CA PHE A 946 -4.55 10.37 -6.32
C PHE A 946 -5.39 10.44 -7.60
N TYR A 947 -5.19 9.46 -8.48
CA TYR A 947 -5.98 9.28 -9.70
C TYR A 947 -6.94 8.10 -9.52
N ASP A 948 -8.20 8.28 -9.93
CA ASP A 948 -9.15 7.18 -9.96
C ASP A 948 -8.71 6.15 -11.00
N ASN A 949 -8.71 4.88 -10.61
CA ASN A 949 -8.37 3.75 -11.45
C ASN A 949 -9.61 3.00 -11.97
N LYS A 950 -10.82 3.53 -11.72
CA LYS A 950 -12.08 3.02 -12.25
C LYS A 950 -12.38 3.60 -13.63
N VAL A 951 -12.76 2.74 -14.57
CA VAL A 951 -13.16 3.14 -15.92
C VAL A 951 -14.58 2.65 -16.17
N LYS A 952 -15.46 3.49 -16.72
CA LYS A 952 -16.86 3.12 -16.98
C LYS A 952 -16.95 2.29 -18.27
N ASN A 953 -17.77 1.23 -18.26
CA ASN A 953 -17.95 0.35 -19.44
C ASN A 953 -18.41 1.10 -20.72
N SER A 954 -19.14 2.22 -20.58
CA SER A 954 -19.57 3.08 -21.68
C SER A 954 -18.40 3.78 -22.39
N GLU A 955 -17.30 4.03 -21.68
CA GLU A 955 -16.09 4.68 -22.21
C GLU A 955 -15.16 3.68 -22.92
N ILE A 956 -15.40 2.37 -22.72
CA ILE A 956 -14.57 1.26 -23.24
C ILE A 956 -15.29 0.46 -24.34
N GLY A 957 -16.55 0.81 -24.67
CA GLY A 957 -17.32 0.22 -25.77
C GLY A 957 -17.85 -1.20 -25.51
N ILE A 958 -18.09 -1.59 -24.25
CA ILE A 958 -18.60 -2.93 -23.89
C ILE A 958 -20.13 -2.90 -23.79
N SER A 959 -20.84 -3.40 -24.81
CA SER A 959 -22.30 -3.54 -24.82
C SER A 959 -22.79 -4.68 -23.92
N ARG A 960 -23.91 -4.50 -23.21
CA ARG A 960 -24.51 -5.51 -22.32
C ARG A 960 -25.10 -6.69 -23.12
N VAL A 961 -24.68 -7.91 -22.81
CA VAL A 961 -25.39 -9.15 -23.19
C VAL A 961 -26.62 -9.30 -22.30
N GLN A 962 -27.82 -9.27 -22.88
CA GLN A 962 -29.07 -9.63 -22.20
C GLN A 962 -29.19 -11.16 -22.17
N ASN A 963 -29.32 -11.73 -20.97
CA ASN A 963 -29.76 -13.13 -20.82
C ASN A 963 -31.27 -13.19 -21.04
N VAL A 964 -31.69 -14.10 -21.91
CA VAL A 964 -33.09 -14.50 -22.11
C VAL A 964 -33.47 -15.42 -20.95
N ASP A 965 -34.50 -15.04 -20.19
CA ASP A 965 -35.28 -15.97 -19.37
C ASP A 965 -36.75 -15.87 -19.79
N ASP A 966 -37.31 -17.04 -20.10
CA ASP A 966 -38.70 -17.31 -20.46
C ASP A 966 -39.68 -17.07 -19.29
N GLY A 967 -40.89 -16.60 -19.61
CA GLY A 967 -42.07 -16.74 -18.75
C GLY A 967 -43.08 -15.57 -18.85
N GLY A 968 -44.23 -15.82 -19.51
CA GLY A 968 -45.36 -14.88 -19.74
C GLY A 968 -46.02 -14.32 -18.45
N ASP A 969 -46.88 -13.31 -18.51
CA ASP A 969 -48.12 -13.23 -19.30
C ASP A 969 -48.55 -11.78 -19.64
N LYS A 970 -49.43 -11.68 -20.65
CA LYS A 970 -49.97 -10.48 -21.31
C LYS A 970 -50.93 -9.66 -20.42
N GLU A 971 -50.95 -8.33 -20.60
CA GLU A 971 -52.13 -7.59 -21.11
C GLU A 971 -51.82 -6.15 -21.52
N GLU A 972 -52.54 -5.71 -22.56
CA GLU A 972 -52.40 -4.52 -23.39
C GLU A 972 -53.00 -3.25 -22.73
N GLN A 973 -52.46 -2.06 -23.06
CA GLN A 973 -53.12 -1.08 -23.96
C GLN A 973 -52.37 0.28 -24.02
N ASN A 974 -51.68 0.47 -25.15
CA ASN A 974 -51.74 1.59 -26.10
C ASN A 974 -51.41 3.06 -25.77
N LYS A 975 -50.45 3.55 -26.60
CA LYS A 975 -50.32 4.83 -27.35
C LYS A 975 -49.83 6.04 -26.55
N GLU A 976 -48.79 6.77 -26.99
CA GLU A 976 -48.54 7.35 -28.33
C GLU A 976 -47.05 7.36 -28.76
N LEU A 977 -46.85 7.40 -30.08
CA LEU A 977 -45.60 7.35 -30.85
C LEU A 977 -45.06 8.75 -31.20
N ASP A 978 -43.75 8.85 -31.43
CA ASP A 978 -43.09 9.50 -32.61
C ASP A 978 -41.56 9.25 -32.48
N LYS A 979 -40.93 8.30 -33.18
CA LYS A 979 -40.45 8.27 -34.58
C LYS A 979 -39.56 9.44 -35.01
N ASP A 980 -38.36 9.05 -35.46
CA ASP A 980 -37.42 9.72 -36.39
C ASP A 980 -36.10 10.19 -35.80
N LYS A 981 -35.09 9.29 -35.72
CA LYS A 981 -33.65 9.55 -35.96
C LYS A 981 -32.89 8.25 -36.28
N GLU A 982 -32.96 7.82 -37.53
CA GLU A 982 -31.94 7.00 -38.20
C GLU A 982 -31.73 7.59 -39.61
N GLU A 983 -30.53 7.41 -40.18
CA GLU A 983 -29.96 8.05 -41.39
C GLU A 983 -29.26 9.39 -41.08
N GLU A 984 -27.97 9.62 -41.32
CA GLU A 984 -26.92 9.06 -42.18
C GLU A 984 -25.56 9.48 -41.56
N LEU A 985 -24.51 8.64 -41.66
CA LEU A 985 -23.27 9.02 -42.38
C LEU A 985 -22.25 7.85 -42.41
N TYR A 986 -22.26 7.09 -43.50
CA TYR A 986 -21.08 6.38 -44.02
C TYR A 986 -21.03 6.54 -45.55
N ARG A 987 -19.87 7.02 -46.02
CA ARG A 987 -19.20 6.77 -47.32
C ARG A 987 -19.67 7.47 -48.62
N ASP A 988 -18.79 8.38 -49.05
CA ASP A 988 -17.97 8.38 -50.28
C ASP A 988 -18.57 7.91 -51.63
N ILE A 989 -18.42 8.73 -52.69
CA ILE A 989 -17.48 8.54 -53.84
C ILE A 989 -17.88 9.43 -55.05
N ASN A 990 -16.87 10.15 -55.58
CA ASN A 990 -16.65 10.72 -56.94
C ASN A 990 -17.54 11.86 -57.48
N ASP A 991 -17.03 13.01 -57.94
CA ASP A 991 -15.98 13.39 -58.93
C ASP A 991 -16.61 13.82 -60.27
N GLN A 992 -15.94 14.76 -60.97
CA GLN A 992 -16.34 15.61 -62.11
C GLN A 992 -16.97 16.95 -61.67
N GLY A 993 -16.39 18.13 -61.88
CA GLY A 993 -15.36 18.56 -62.85
C GLY A 993 -15.84 19.90 -63.41
N GLY A 994 -15.01 20.94 -63.38
CA GLY A 994 -15.37 22.24 -63.95
C GLY A 994 -14.50 23.39 -63.46
N ASP A 995 -13.48 23.70 -64.26
CA ASP A 995 -12.58 24.85 -64.19
C ASP A 995 -13.31 26.20 -63.99
N VAL A 996 -12.74 27.10 -63.17
CA VAL A 996 -12.37 28.47 -63.58
C VAL A 996 -11.21 28.96 -62.70
N ILE A 997 -10.08 29.23 -63.34
CA ILE A 997 -8.96 30.06 -62.87
C ILE A 997 -9.35 31.52 -63.08
N ILE A 998 -9.26 32.38 -62.06
CA ILE A 998 -8.85 33.79 -62.24
C ILE A 998 -7.90 34.23 -61.12
N GLU A 999 -6.74 34.63 -61.62
CA GLU A 999 -5.56 35.30 -61.12
C GLU A 999 -5.76 36.76 -60.66
N LEU A 1000 -4.88 37.22 -59.75
CA LEU A 1000 -4.29 38.59 -59.64
C LEU A 1000 -5.24 39.74 -59.27
N GLU A 1001 -4.86 40.85 -58.62
CA GLU A 1001 -3.61 41.43 -58.12
C GLU A 1001 -3.99 42.61 -57.18
N ASP A 1002 -3.05 42.97 -56.31
CA ASP A 1002 -2.73 44.29 -55.72
C ASP A 1002 -3.78 45.42 -55.61
N ASP A 1003 -3.77 46.07 -54.44
CA ASP A 1003 -3.38 47.48 -54.39
C ASP A 1003 -2.82 47.91 -53.02
N ASN A 1004 -1.69 48.62 -53.10
CA ASN A 1004 -0.96 49.28 -52.01
C ASN A 1004 -1.87 50.29 -51.27
N VAL A 1005 -1.67 50.65 -50.00
CA VAL A 1005 -0.82 51.80 -49.59
C VAL A 1005 -0.88 51.97 -48.06
N LYS A 1006 0.31 52.16 -47.46
CA LYS A 1006 0.69 52.60 -46.09
C LYS A 1006 0.32 54.10 -45.81
N PRO A 1007 0.83 54.79 -44.75
CA PRO A 1007 0.89 54.58 -43.29
C PRO A 1007 0.37 55.85 -42.53
N LEU A 1008 0.83 56.05 -41.26
CA LEU A 1008 0.73 57.21 -40.33
C LEU A 1008 -0.36 57.09 -39.25
N ALA A 1009 -0.22 57.59 -38.02
CA ALA A 1009 0.87 58.03 -37.14
C ALA A 1009 0.20 58.65 -35.90
N LEU A 1010 0.59 58.24 -34.68
CA LEU A 1010 0.68 59.03 -33.41
C LEU A 1010 -0.55 59.85 -32.95
N PRO A 1011 -0.54 60.65 -31.84
CA PRO A 1011 0.15 60.62 -30.54
C PRO A 1011 -0.82 60.84 -29.32
N ILE A 1012 -0.43 60.54 -28.05
CA ILE A 1012 0.03 61.43 -26.91
C ILE A 1012 -1.11 62.35 -26.36
N ASP A 1013 -1.42 62.39 -25.05
CA ASP A 1013 -0.81 63.30 -24.06
C ASP A 1013 -1.01 62.85 -22.58
N GLU A 1014 0.12 62.71 -21.87
CA GLU A 1014 0.55 63.53 -20.71
C GLU A 1014 -0.40 63.81 -19.50
N LEU A 1015 -0.01 63.36 -18.28
CA LEU A 1015 0.47 64.20 -17.15
C LEU A 1015 0.46 63.47 -15.77
N GLU A 1016 1.68 63.35 -15.21
CA GLU A 1016 2.16 63.72 -13.86
C GLU A 1016 1.48 63.32 -12.52
N ALA A 1017 2.40 62.87 -11.63
CA ALA A 1017 2.59 63.22 -10.20
C ALA A 1017 1.77 62.56 -9.07
N GLU A 1018 2.51 61.69 -8.36
CA GLU A 1018 2.86 61.74 -6.92
C GLU A 1018 1.83 61.82 -5.77
N GLU A 1019 2.17 61.01 -4.76
CA GLU A 1019 2.00 61.16 -3.30
C GLU A 1019 0.71 60.74 -2.56
N GLN A 1020 0.89 59.63 -1.82
CA GLN A 1020 0.71 59.44 -0.38
C GLN A 1020 -0.57 59.92 0.35
N LYS A 1021 -1.15 58.90 1.02
CA LYS A 1021 -1.53 58.83 2.44
C LYS A 1021 -2.95 59.19 2.88
N ASP A 1022 -3.53 58.15 3.47
CA ASP A 1022 -4.18 58.12 4.78
C ASP A 1022 -5.57 58.77 4.95
N LYS A 1023 -6.50 57.84 5.26
CA LYS A 1023 -7.33 57.79 6.48
C LYS A 1023 -8.69 58.46 6.48
N LEU A 1024 -9.66 57.61 6.87
CA LEU A 1024 -10.80 57.86 7.78
C LEU A 1024 -11.84 58.85 7.25
N GLU A 1025 -13.12 58.78 7.50
CA GLU A 1025 -14.10 57.89 8.13
C GLU A 1025 -15.42 58.59 7.76
N GLU A 1026 -16.50 57.82 7.57
CA GLU A 1026 -17.89 58.23 7.82
C GLU A 1026 -18.42 59.43 6.99
N GLY A 1027 -19.60 59.39 6.38
CA GLY A 1027 -20.78 58.55 6.56
C GLY A 1027 -21.90 59.32 5.89
N ASP A 1028 -22.83 58.55 5.30
CA ASP A 1028 -24.28 58.80 5.31
C ASP A 1028 -24.82 60.11 4.69
N GLU A 1029 -25.95 60.15 4.01
CA GLU A 1029 -27.27 59.55 4.25
C GLU A 1029 -27.96 59.50 2.85
N ASP A 1030 -28.70 58.46 2.47
CA ASP A 1030 -30.18 58.34 2.57
C ASP A 1030 -30.63 57.74 1.21
N ASN A 1031 -31.64 56.89 1.00
CA ASN A 1031 -32.85 56.54 1.73
C ASN A 1031 -33.47 55.26 1.10
N ASN A 1032 -34.33 54.56 1.88
CA ASN A 1032 -35.36 53.56 1.53
C ASN A 1032 -34.87 52.14 1.16
N ASP A 1033 -35.29 51.01 1.77
CA ASP A 1033 -36.57 50.64 2.39
C ASP A 1033 -36.41 49.60 3.53
N GLU A 1034 -37.32 49.74 4.51
CA GLU A 1034 -38.03 48.73 5.34
C GLU A 1034 -37.32 47.76 6.33
N ASN A 1035 -37.43 48.11 7.62
CA ASN A 1035 -37.91 47.33 8.79
C ASN A 1035 -37.82 45.79 8.82
N ASP A 1036 -37.10 45.22 9.80
CA ASP A 1036 -37.70 44.79 11.08
C ASP A 1036 -36.71 44.07 12.03
N GLU A 1037 -36.77 44.56 13.28
CA GLU A 1037 -36.46 43.96 14.59
C GLU A 1037 -36.52 42.42 14.72
N LYS A 1038 -35.58 41.77 15.44
CA LYS A 1038 -35.72 41.43 16.89
C LYS A 1038 -34.65 40.50 17.44
N GLU A 1039 -34.53 40.64 18.76
CA GLU A 1039 -33.73 39.88 19.72
C GLU A 1039 -34.22 38.44 19.95
N LYS A 1040 -33.27 37.64 20.42
CA LYS A 1040 -33.26 36.49 21.36
C LYS A 1040 -34.57 35.82 21.86
N GLU A 1041 -34.37 34.54 22.19
CA GLU A 1041 -35.18 33.63 23.03
C GLU A 1041 -36.40 33.02 22.27
N ASP A 1042 -36.71 31.73 22.31
CA ASP A 1042 -36.45 30.72 23.32
C ASP A 1042 -36.20 29.33 22.73
N ASP A 1043 -35.41 28.63 23.51
CA ASP A 1043 -34.92 27.30 23.34
C ASP A 1043 -35.93 26.22 23.68
N GLU A 1044 -35.93 25.18 22.85
CA GLU A 1044 -35.54 23.88 23.40
C GLU A 1044 -34.16 23.50 22.84
N THR A 1045 -33.15 24.36 23.01
CA THR A 1045 -31.98 24.06 23.86
C THR A 1045 -30.99 25.23 23.93
N GLY A 1046 -30.78 25.88 25.09
CA GLY A 1046 -29.79 26.95 25.42
C GLY A 1046 -28.78 27.47 24.36
N CYS A 1047 -29.17 28.28 23.36
CA CYS A 1047 -28.37 28.57 22.16
C CYS A 1047 -27.98 30.04 21.92
N GLU A 1048 -27.06 30.63 22.69
CA GLU A 1048 -26.48 31.94 22.34
C GLU A 1048 -25.49 31.83 21.17
N LEU A 1049 -25.86 32.40 20.00
CA LEU A 1049 -24.99 32.44 18.82
C LEU A 1049 -23.80 33.39 19.03
N LYS A 1050 -22.59 32.81 19.06
CA LYS A 1050 -21.33 33.57 19.17
C LYS A 1050 -20.51 33.43 17.88
N TYR A 1051 -20.12 34.57 17.32
CA TYR A 1051 -19.31 34.65 16.11
C TYR A 1051 -17.86 34.93 16.46
N SER A 1052 -16.95 34.11 15.95
CA SER A 1052 -15.52 34.28 16.17
C SER A 1052 -14.73 34.00 14.90
N LYS A 1053 -13.47 34.42 14.85
CA LYS A 1053 -12.58 33.98 13.76
C LYS A 1053 -12.42 32.47 13.85
N ILE A 1054 -12.45 31.79 12.70
CA ILE A 1054 -12.37 30.32 12.58
C ILE A 1054 -11.28 29.76 13.49
N ILE A 1055 -11.60 29.08 14.60
CA ILE A 1055 -10.63 28.81 15.68
C ILE A 1055 -9.52 27.87 15.20
N SER A 1056 -9.84 26.92 14.33
CA SER A 1056 -8.83 26.06 13.72
C SER A 1056 -7.92 26.88 12.80
N SER A 1057 -6.63 26.92 13.13
CA SER A 1057 -5.61 27.56 12.31
C SER A 1057 -5.45 26.91 10.93
N PHE A 1058 -5.85 25.64 10.76
CA PHE A 1058 -5.90 24.94 9.48
C PHE A 1058 -7.08 25.44 8.65
N TRP A 1059 -8.29 25.36 9.20
CA TRP A 1059 -9.50 25.74 8.47
C TRP A 1059 -9.59 27.23 8.20
N ARG A 1060 -9.06 28.07 9.10
CA ARG A 1060 -8.96 29.52 8.89
C ARG A 1060 -8.15 29.87 7.64
N LYS A 1061 -7.20 29.03 7.22
CA LYS A 1061 -6.40 29.24 5.99
C LYS A 1061 -7.10 28.74 4.72
N GLN A 1062 -8.21 28.00 4.86
CA GLN A 1062 -9.00 27.46 3.75
C GLN A 1062 -10.21 28.31 3.39
N PHE A 1063 -10.62 29.22 4.27
CA PHE A 1063 -11.69 30.16 4.02
C PHE A 1063 -11.13 31.60 3.97
N PRO A 1064 -11.68 32.50 3.14
CA PRO A 1064 -11.27 33.90 3.09
C PRO A 1064 -11.19 34.54 4.48
N VAL A 1065 -10.21 35.43 4.72
CA VAL A 1065 -9.89 35.98 6.06
C VAL A 1065 -11.10 36.61 6.78
N LYS A 1066 -12.12 37.08 6.03
CA LYS A 1066 -13.35 37.68 6.56
C LYS A 1066 -14.39 36.66 7.06
N TYR A 1067 -14.25 35.37 6.77
CA TYR A 1067 -15.17 34.31 7.19
C TYR A 1067 -15.08 34.04 8.69
N LYS A 1068 -16.20 33.61 9.30
CA LYS A 1068 -16.33 33.42 10.76
C LYS A 1068 -16.90 32.04 11.09
N GLU A 1069 -16.61 31.55 12.29
CA GLU A 1069 -17.29 30.41 12.89
C GLU A 1069 -18.46 30.90 13.75
N MET A 1070 -19.64 30.35 13.51
CA MET A 1070 -20.84 30.50 14.32
C MET A 1070 -20.96 29.31 15.27
N ASN A 1071 -20.88 29.58 16.58
CA ASN A 1071 -20.93 28.58 17.63
C ASN A 1071 -22.33 28.52 18.27
N TYR A 1072 -22.95 27.35 18.22
CA TYR A 1072 -24.27 27.05 18.79
C TYR A 1072 -24.19 26.52 20.24
N GLY A 1073 -23.04 26.52 20.92
CA GLY A 1073 -23.00 26.07 22.32
C GLY A 1073 -23.41 24.59 22.53
N ILE A 1074 -24.43 24.33 23.36
CA ILE A 1074 -24.83 22.96 23.77
C ILE A 1074 -25.91 22.36 22.83
N CYS A 1075 -26.38 23.10 21.82
CA CYS A 1075 -27.60 22.82 21.07
C CYS A 1075 -27.35 22.39 19.62
N GLY A 1076 -26.86 21.16 19.48
CA GLY A 1076 -26.54 20.55 18.18
C GLY A 1076 -27.76 20.33 17.26
N TYR A 1077 -28.97 20.16 17.79
CA TYR A 1077 -30.17 19.91 16.97
C TYR A 1077 -30.56 21.10 16.07
N ASN A 1078 -30.31 22.33 16.51
CA ASN A 1078 -30.67 23.52 15.75
C ASN A 1078 -29.85 23.66 14.45
N ILE A 1079 -28.60 23.14 14.42
CA ILE A 1079 -27.78 23.13 13.20
C ILE A 1079 -28.48 22.35 12.07
N ILE A 1080 -29.09 21.19 12.38
CA ILE A 1080 -29.73 20.38 11.33
C ILE A 1080 -31.13 20.90 10.96
N ILE A 1081 -31.86 21.50 11.90
CA ILE A 1081 -33.17 22.12 11.65
C ILE A 1081 -33.03 23.31 10.69
N ASP A 1082 -32.02 24.16 10.88
CA ASP A 1082 -31.73 25.31 10.01
C ASP A 1082 -31.33 24.85 8.59
N LEU A 1083 -30.52 23.80 8.47
CA LEU A 1083 -30.11 23.23 7.18
C LEU A 1083 -31.26 22.53 6.44
N ILE A 1084 -32.23 21.93 7.15
CA ILE A 1084 -33.44 21.35 6.53
C ILE A 1084 -34.36 22.45 6.02
N ARG A 1085 -34.60 23.50 6.82
CA ARG A 1085 -35.44 24.65 6.45
C ARG A 1085 -34.91 25.34 5.20
N SER A 1086 -33.60 25.54 5.10
CA SER A 1086 -32.98 26.20 3.94
C SER A 1086 -33.01 25.36 2.65
N LYS A 1087 -32.98 24.02 2.73
CA LYS A 1087 -33.03 23.13 1.55
C LYS A 1087 -34.46 22.81 1.07
N THR A 1088 -35.43 22.73 1.99
CA THR A 1088 -36.79 22.23 1.69
C THR A 1088 -37.89 23.27 1.85
N ASN A 1089 -37.59 24.45 2.43
CA ASN A 1089 -38.55 25.48 2.83
C ASN A 1089 -39.60 25.03 3.86
N GLU A 1090 -39.39 23.90 4.51
CA GLU A 1090 -40.26 23.37 5.57
C GLU A 1090 -39.51 23.28 6.91
N GLU A 1091 -40.21 23.54 8.01
CA GLU A 1091 -39.66 23.46 9.36
C GLU A 1091 -39.94 22.09 10.00
N ARG A 1092 -39.06 21.63 10.90
CA ARG A 1092 -39.16 20.35 11.61
C ARG A 1092 -38.92 20.55 13.10
N THR A 1093 -39.67 19.81 13.93
CA THR A 1093 -39.48 19.79 15.39
C THR A 1093 -38.43 18.75 15.81
N ILE A 1094 -37.81 18.93 17.00
CA ILE A 1094 -36.78 18.01 17.52
C ILE A 1094 -37.31 16.57 17.65
N ASN A 1095 -38.55 16.40 18.12
CA ASN A 1095 -39.16 15.07 18.28
C ASN A 1095 -39.40 14.37 16.93
N GLN A 1096 -39.69 15.12 15.86
CA GLN A 1096 -39.77 14.55 14.50
C GLN A 1096 -38.38 14.07 14.04
N ILE A 1097 -37.32 14.86 14.26
CA ILE A 1097 -35.93 14.47 13.94
C ILE A 1097 -35.50 13.20 14.71
N LYS A 1098 -35.82 13.08 16.01
CA LYS A 1098 -35.52 11.88 16.81
C LYS A 1098 -36.24 10.62 16.31
N ASN A 1099 -37.54 10.72 16.02
CA ASN A 1099 -38.32 9.59 15.49
C ASN A 1099 -37.78 9.11 14.14
N GLU A 1100 -37.41 10.05 13.29
CA GLU A 1100 -36.84 9.76 11.98
C GLU A 1100 -35.45 9.15 12.04
N LEU A 1101 -34.60 9.63 12.96
CA LEU A 1101 -33.27 9.07 13.21
C LEU A 1101 -33.36 7.61 13.68
N PHE A 1102 -34.30 7.28 14.57
CA PHE A 1102 -34.53 5.90 15.01
C PHE A 1102 -34.94 4.97 13.86
N VAL A 1103 -35.80 5.44 12.94
CA VAL A 1103 -36.19 4.67 11.74
C VAL A 1103 -34.99 4.39 10.84
N GLU A 1104 -34.08 5.36 10.65
CA GLU A 1104 -32.87 5.18 9.85
C GLU A 1104 -31.87 4.21 10.50
N TYR A 1105 -31.72 4.23 11.82
CA TYR A 1105 -30.88 3.26 12.52
C TYR A 1105 -31.44 1.83 12.46
N ASN A 1106 -32.76 1.64 12.54
CA ASN A 1106 -33.37 0.31 12.52
C ASN A 1106 -33.07 -0.48 11.23
N LYS A 1107 -32.77 0.21 10.11
CA LYS A 1107 -32.32 -0.43 8.86
C LYS A 1107 -31.04 -1.26 9.05
N TYR A 1108 -30.21 -0.92 10.03
CA TYR A 1108 -28.92 -1.55 10.31
C TYR A 1108 -28.83 -2.20 11.69
N TYR A 1109 -29.83 -2.00 12.57
CA TYR A 1109 -29.73 -2.40 13.98
C TYR A 1109 -29.78 -3.92 14.19
N GLU A 1110 -30.61 -4.65 13.42
CA GLU A 1110 -30.73 -6.11 13.56
C GLU A 1110 -29.44 -6.88 13.20
N THR A 1111 -28.67 -6.39 12.22
CA THR A 1111 -27.44 -7.03 11.74
C THR A 1111 -26.16 -6.47 12.38
N SER A 1112 -26.19 -5.22 12.84
CA SER A 1112 -25.01 -4.48 13.32
C SER A 1112 -25.16 -3.82 14.70
N ARG A 1113 -26.07 -4.33 15.56
CA ARG A 1113 -26.33 -3.83 16.93
C ARG A 1113 -25.08 -3.48 17.73
N ASP A 1114 -24.13 -4.41 17.85
CA ASP A 1114 -22.95 -4.22 18.69
C ASP A 1114 -21.98 -3.18 18.12
N LYS A 1115 -21.90 -3.07 16.78
CA LYS A 1115 -21.08 -2.07 16.09
C LYS A 1115 -21.64 -0.67 16.29
N ILE A 1116 -22.96 -0.50 16.15
CA ILE A 1116 -23.64 0.78 16.39
C ILE A 1116 -23.41 1.25 17.83
N LEU A 1117 -23.60 0.36 18.81
CA LEU A 1117 -23.36 0.69 20.22
C LEU A 1117 -21.89 0.99 20.51
N ASP A 1118 -20.95 0.37 19.79
CA ASP A 1118 -19.53 0.68 19.91
C ASP A 1118 -19.16 2.02 19.25
N ILE A 1119 -19.74 2.39 18.09
CA ILE A 1119 -19.55 3.72 17.47
C ILE A 1119 -20.01 4.81 18.43
N LEU A 1120 -21.25 4.73 18.91
CA LEU A 1120 -21.80 5.73 19.82
C LEU A 1120 -20.99 5.81 21.12
N THR A 1121 -20.41 4.69 21.57
CA THR A 1121 -19.47 4.67 22.70
C THR A 1121 -18.21 5.51 22.42
N PHE A 1122 -17.61 5.41 21.24
CA PHE A 1122 -16.45 6.23 20.84
C PHE A 1122 -16.80 7.70 20.58
N GLU A 1123 -18.04 7.99 20.23
CA GLU A 1123 -18.55 9.36 20.08
C GLU A 1123 -19.00 9.99 21.41
N GLY A 1124 -18.66 9.34 22.53
CA GLY A 1124 -18.84 9.88 23.87
C GLY A 1124 -20.07 9.37 24.63
N LYS A 1125 -20.81 8.38 24.09
CA LYS A 1125 -22.03 7.80 24.70
C LYS A 1125 -21.79 6.52 25.51
N LYS A 1126 -20.56 6.30 25.98
CA LYS A 1126 -20.14 5.07 26.68
C LYS A 1126 -21.11 4.61 27.79
N THR A 1127 -21.52 5.50 28.69
CA THR A 1127 -22.36 5.16 29.85
C THR A 1127 -23.76 4.67 29.47
N LEU A 1128 -24.39 5.27 28.45
CA LEU A 1128 -25.73 4.88 27.96
C LEU A 1128 -25.65 3.62 27.10
N CYS A 1129 -24.62 3.50 26.25
CA CYS A 1129 -24.40 2.29 25.43
C CYS A 1129 -24.10 1.05 26.30
N ASP A 1130 -23.36 1.21 27.40
CA ASP A 1130 -23.10 0.13 28.37
C ASP A 1130 -24.39 -0.34 29.09
N GLN A 1131 -25.39 0.54 29.29
CA GLN A 1131 -26.71 0.17 29.85
C GLN A 1131 -27.57 -0.59 28.85
N VAL A 1132 -27.47 -0.27 27.54
CA VAL A 1132 -28.12 -1.03 26.45
C VAL A 1132 -27.46 -2.40 26.24
N LYS A 1133 -26.13 -2.50 26.33
CA LYS A 1133 -25.40 -3.79 26.26
C LYS A 1133 -25.69 -4.72 27.46
N LYS A 1134 -26.10 -4.17 28.61
CA LYS A 1134 -26.52 -4.90 29.82
C LYS A 1134 -28.03 -5.13 29.90
N GLU A 1135 -28.77 -4.84 28.83
CA GLU A 1135 -30.24 -5.00 28.71
C GLU A 1135 -31.06 -4.19 29.75
N LYS A 1136 -30.50 -3.09 30.29
CA LYS A 1136 -31.17 -2.20 31.25
C LYS A 1136 -31.89 -1.02 30.61
N LEU A 1137 -31.62 -0.76 29.33
CA LEU A 1137 -32.21 0.31 28.52
C LEU A 1137 -32.39 -0.21 27.08
N SER A 1138 -33.51 0.10 26.41
CA SER A 1138 -33.71 -0.28 25.01
C SER A 1138 -33.01 0.72 24.06
N PHE A 1139 -32.74 0.33 22.81
CA PHE A 1139 -32.12 1.24 21.84
C PHE A 1139 -33.06 2.39 21.39
N SER A 1140 -34.37 2.14 21.39
CA SER A 1140 -35.36 3.20 21.13
C SER A 1140 -35.35 4.23 22.26
N ASP A 1141 -35.35 3.76 23.52
CA ASP A 1141 -35.28 4.63 24.71
C ASP A 1141 -33.95 5.39 24.80
N LEU A 1142 -32.86 4.85 24.25
CA LEU A 1142 -31.56 5.54 24.15
C LEU A 1142 -31.65 6.78 23.25
N ILE A 1143 -32.31 6.70 22.09
CA ILE A 1143 -32.44 7.82 21.14
C ILE A 1143 -33.49 8.84 21.61
N GLN A 1144 -34.56 8.39 22.25
CA GLN A 1144 -35.62 9.27 22.76
C GLN A 1144 -35.19 10.05 24.02
N ASN A 1145 -34.12 9.63 24.70
CA ASN A 1145 -33.64 10.25 25.93
C ASN A 1145 -33.40 11.77 25.79
N ASP A 1146 -33.85 12.57 26.77
CA ASP A 1146 -33.72 14.03 26.76
C ASP A 1146 -32.26 14.52 26.84
N THR A 1147 -31.35 13.70 27.37
CA THR A 1147 -29.91 13.99 27.44
C THR A 1147 -29.13 13.51 26.20
N TYR A 1148 -29.83 12.94 25.21
CA TYR A 1148 -29.23 12.47 23.97
C TYR A 1148 -28.89 13.64 23.05
N ASN A 1149 -27.63 14.09 23.11
CA ASN A 1149 -27.08 15.05 22.13
C ASN A 1149 -26.63 14.35 20.85
N LEU A 1150 -26.85 14.98 19.69
CA LEU A 1150 -26.44 14.46 18.38
C LEU A 1150 -24.92 14.22 18.31
N THR A 1151 -24.58 13.06 17.79
CA THR A 1151 -23.23 12.62 17.45
C THR A 1151 -22.96 12.80 15.96
N THR A 1152 -21.72 12.62 15.51
CA THR A 1152 -21.39 12.83 14.10
C THR A 1152 -22.08 11.78 13.22
N LEU A 1153 -22.30 10.56 13.73
CA LEU A 1153 -23.09 9.54 13.04
C LEU A 1153 -24.57 9.94 12.90
N ASP A 1154 -25.14 10.59 13.92
CA ASP A 1154 -26.55 11.03 13.90
C ASP A 1154 -26.77 12.14 12.87
N PHE A 1155 -25.85 13.11 12.81
CA PHE A 1155 -25.91 14.15 11.77
C PHE A 1155 -25.76 13.56 10.37
N TRP A 1156 -24.90 12.56 10.17
CA TRP A 1156 -24.70 11.93 8.86
C TRP A 1156 -25.97 11.22 8.37
N LEU A 1157 -26.67 10.47 9.24
CA LEU A 1157 -27.93 9.79 8.90
C LEU A 1157 -29.02 10.77 8.44
N LEU A 1158 -29.16 11.90 9.14
CA LEU A 1158 -30.18 12.92 8.82
C LEU A 1158 -29.84 13.68 7.54
N VAL A 1159 -28.57 14.03 7.35
CA VAL A 1159 -28.09 14.72 6.16
C VAL A 1159 -28.24 13.86 4.89
N GLU A 1160 -27.97 12.54 4.98
CA GLU A 1160 -28.21 11.60 3.87
C GLU A 1160 -29.70 11.41 3.58
N LYS A 1161 -30.56 11.33 4.62
CA LYS A 1161 -32.01 11.21 4.47
C LYS A 1161 -32.64 12.42 3.75
N TYR A 1162 -32.27 13.62 4.17
CA TYR A 1162 -32.83 14.87 3.65
C TYR A 1162 -32.09 15.41 2.42
N LYS A 1163 -31.05 14.70 1.98
CA LYS A 1163 -30.27 15.05 0.80
C LYS A 1163 -29.66 16.47 0.88
N ILE A 1164 -29.12 16.83 2.04
CA ILE A 1164 -28.59 18.17 2.32
C ILE A 1164 -27.08 18.19 2.04
N PRO A 1165 -26.56 19.08 1.18
CA PRO A 1165 -25.13 19.16 0.92
C PRO A 1165 -24.34 19.65 2.16
N VAL A 1166 -23.63 18.76 2.85
CA VAL A 1166 -22.87 19.09 4.09
C VAL A 1166 -21.48 18.48 4.05
N VAL A 1167 -20.51 19.27 4.51
CA VAL A 1167 -19.15 18.82 4.80
C VAL A 1167 -18.89 18.93 6.30
N PHE A 1168 -18.52 17.83 6.95
CA PHE A 1168 -18.06 17.83 8.33
C PHE A 1168 -16.56 18.07 8.34
N VAL A 1169 -16.06 18.98 9.16
CA VAL A 1169 -14.66 19.41 9.24
C VAL A 1169 -14.19 19.41 10.70
N SER A 1170 -12.91 19.25 11.01
CA SER A 1170 -12.40 19.19 12.40
C SER A 1170 -10.93 19.58 12.45
N GLN A 1171 -10.41 19.97 13.62
CA GLN A 1171 -8.97 20.19 13.78
C GLN A 1171 -8.18 18.88 13.98
N LYS A 1172 -8.85 17.78 14.33
CA LYS A 1172 -8.26 16.43 14.38
C LYS A 1172 -9.04 15.53 13.43
N ASN A 1173 -8.49 14.39 13.05
CA ASN A 1173 -9.25 13.48 12.19
C ASN A 1173 -10.52 12.99 12.91
N ILE A 1174 -11.56 12.68 12.15
CA ILE A 1174 -12.92 12.40 12.67
C ILE A 1174 -13.18 10.88 12.68
N LEU A 1175 -13.91 10.37 13.67
CA LEU A 1175 -14.16 8.92 13.84
C LEU A 1175 -14.81 8.24 12.62
N GLN A 1176 -15.69 8.93 11.89
CA GLN A 1176 -16.40 8.47 10.69
C GLN A 1176 -15.46 8.05 9.55
N THR A 1177 -14.24 8.56 9.62
CA THR A 1177 -13.15 8.24 8.69
C THR A 1177 -12.17 7.26 9.33
N SER A 1178 -12.55 6.63 10.44
CA SER A 1178 -11.65 5.89 11.33
C SER A 1178 -10.46 6.74 11.82
N TYR A 1179 -10.68 8.03 12.07
CA TYR A 1179 -9.68 9.06 12.39
C TYR A 1179 -8.58 9.21 11.31
N SER A 1180 -8.93 9.12 10.01
CA SER A 1180 -8.01 9.34 8.88
C SER A 1180 -8.12 10.72 8.22
N LYS A 1181 -9.30 11.36 8.24
CA LYS A 1181 -9.49 12.69 7.67
C LYS A 1181 -10.07 13.67 8.66
N GLN A 1182 -9.57 14.90 8.60
CA GLN A 1182 -10.11 16.06 9.30
C GLN A 1182 -11.43 16.53 8.72
N MET A 1183 -11.91 15.96 7.61
CA MET A 1183 -13.25 16.21 7.09
C MET A 1183 -13.82 14.98 6.40
N PHE A 1184 -15.13 14.95 6.23
CA PHE A 1184 -15.80 14.04 5.29
C PHE A 1184 -17.10 14.68 4.83
N ILE A 1185 -17.65 14.15 3.76
CA ILE A 1185 -18.88 14.68 3.19
C ILE A 1185 -20.04 13.86 3.72
N GLY A 1186 -21.01 14.56 4.29
CA GLY A 1186 -22.23 13.96 4.82
C GLY A 1186 -23.20 13.60 3.71
N TYR A 1187 -23.38 14.50 2.74
CA TYR A 1187 -24.16 14.30 1.52
C TYR A 1187 -23.86 15.47 0.56
N GLY A 1188 -24.16 15.32 -0.74
CA GLY A 1188 -24.10 16.39 -1.76
C GLY A 1188 -23.10 16.11 -2.89
N GLU A 1189 -23.21 16.85 -3.99
CA GLU A 1189 -22.32 16.76 -5.16
C GLU A 1189 -21.54 18.07 -5.39
N LYS A 1190 -20.39 18.03 -6.07
CA LYS A 1190 -19.47 19.18 -6.18
C LYS A 1190 -20.09 20.47 -6.76
N SER A 1191 -21.21 20.37 -7.50
CA SER A 1191 -21.95 21.51 -8.04
C SER A 1191 -22.87 22.21 -7.02
N ASP A 1192 -23.14 21.57 -5.88
CA ASP A 1192 -24.02 22.10 -4.85
C ASP A 1192 -23.36 23.23 -4.02
N THR A 1193 -24.18 23.99 -3.29
CA THR A 1193 -23.73 24.88 -2.22
C THR A 1193 -23.72 24.15 -0.89
N PHE A 1194 -22.61 24.22 -0.16
CA PHE A 1194 -22.38 23.37 1.01
C PHE A 1194 -22.43 24.14 2.33
N ALA A 1195 -22.96 23.46 3.34
CA ALA A 1195 -22.76 23.83 4.73
C ALA A 1195 -21.50 23.13 5.28
N PHE A 1196 -20.75 23.84 6.13
CA PHE A 1196 -19.52 23.31 6.74
C PHE A 1196 -19.67 23.20 8.26
N ILE A 1197 -19.84 21.98 8.77
CA ILE A 1197 -20.01 21.68 10.19
C ILE A 1197 -18.67 21.29 10.81
N TYR A 1198 -18.19 22.10 11.73
CA TYR A 1198 -16.99 21.83 12.52
C TYR A 1198 -17.26 20.86 13.68
N VAL A 1199 -16.71 19.65 13.58
CA VAL A 1199 -16.67 18.56 14.56
C VAL A 1199 -15.54 18.79 15.58
N PRO A 1200 -15.84 18.86 16.88
CA PRO A 1200 -14.83 19.07 17.91
C PRO A 1200 -14.05 17.79 18.22
N VAL A 1201 -12.91 17.93 18.89
CA VAL A 1201 -12.15 16.77 19.39
C VAL A 1201 -12.94 16.07 20.49
N LEU A 1202 -13.28 14.80 20.27
CA LEU A 1202 -14.05 13.97 21.20
C LEU A 1202 -13.16 13.55 22.39
N LYS A 1203 -13.57 13.88 23.62
CA LYS A 1203 -12.88 13.49 24.87
C LYS A 1203 -13.81 12.67 25.76
N ALA A 1204 -13.27 11.65 26.44
CA ALA A 1204 -14.07 10.83 27.36
C ALA A 1204 -14.69 11.70 28.47
N LYS A 1205 -16.03 11.69 28.60
CA LYS A 1205 -16.86 12.45 29.59
C LYS A 1205 -17.03 13.97 29.32
N GLN A 1206 -16.73 14.49 28.13
CA GLN A 1206 -17.04 15.87 27.73
C GLN A 1206 -17.97 15.91 26.51
N GLN A 1207 -19.04 16.72 26.55
CA GLN A 1207 -20.00 16.84 25.45
C GLN A 1207 -19.40 17.58 24.24
N PRO A 1208 -19.54 17.05 23.01
CA PRO A 1208 -19.06 17.74 21.81
C PRO A 1208 -19.91 18.99 21.49
N VAL A 1209 -19.22 20.10 21.22
CA VAL A 1209 -19.79 21.36 20.70
C VAL A 1209 -19.44 21.50 19.22
N TYR A 1210 -20.44 21.34 18.34
CA TYR A 1210 -20.30 21.51 16.89
C TYR A 1210 -20.51 22.99 16.51
N ARG A 1211 -19.89 23.44 15.41
CA ARG A 1211 -20.00 24.84 14.93
C ARG A 1211 -20.23 24.90 13.43
N LEU A 1212 -20.76 26.00 12.91
CA LEU A 1212 -20.96 26.21 11.48
C LEU A 1212 -20.05 27.31 10.96
N ILE A 1213 -19.41 27.11 9.80
CA ILE A 1213 -18.63 28.16 9.13
C ILE A 1213 -19.55 28.97 8.23
N ILE A 1214 -19.45 30.31 8.27
CA ILE A 1214 -20.31 31.24 7.53
C ILE A 1214 -19.51 32.34 6.80
N THR A 1215 -20.13 32.93 5.77
CA THR A 1215 -19.57 34.05 4.99
C THR A 1215 -19.59 35.37 5.80
N ASP A 1216 -18.92 36.41 5.29
CA ASP A 1216 -18.94 37.76 5.90
C ASP A 1216 -20.33 38.43 5.84
N LYS A 1217 -21.16 38.02 4.87
CA LYS A 1217 -22.58 38.38 4.76
C LYS A 1217 -23.53 37.47 5.57
N LYS A 1218 -22.97 36.52 6.34
CA LYS A 1218 -23.67 35.54 7.19
C LYS A 1218 -24.44 34.42 6.46
N ASP A 1219 -24.09 34.12 5.21
CA ASP A 1219 -24.67 32.98 4.50
C ASP A 1219 -24.17 31.65 5.11
N GLN A 1220 -25.09 30.70 5.32
CA GLN A 1220 -24.84 29.41 5.97
C GLN A 1220 -24.34 28.32 5.01
N THR A 1221 -24.71 28.44 3.73
CA THR A 1221 -24.22 27.58 2.66
C THR A 1221 -23.56 28.44 1.61
N PHE A 1222 -22.43 27.99 1.10
CA PHE A 1222 -21.73 28.71 0.06
C PHE A 1222 -21.08 27.72 -0.88
N SER A 1223 -20.79 28.18 -2.09
CA SER A 1223 -20.13 27.33 -3.07
C SER A 1223 -18.74 26.96 -2.55
N LEU A 1224 -18.34 25.71 -2.78
CA LEU A 1224 -16.96 25.25 -2.62
C LEU A 1224 -15.98 26.13 -3.40
N ASN A 1225 -16.47 26.82 -4.43
CA ASN A 1225 -15.70 27.78 -5.19
C ASN A 1225 -15.24 29.02 -4.42
N ASN A 1226 -15.83 29.29 -3.27
CA ASN A 1226 -15.49 30.44 -2.43
C ASN A 1226 -14.40 30.10 -1.40
N MET A 1227 -13.98 28.84 -1.32
CA MET A 1227 -12.83 28.43 -0.51
C MET A 1227 -11.52 28.84 -1.17
N ILE A 1228 -10.54 29.21 -0.35
CA ILE A 1228 -9.20 29.61 -0.79
C ILE A 1228 -8.51 28.42 -1.46
N ASP A 1229 -8.65 27.25 -0.85
CA ASP A 1229 -8.15 26.00 -1.42
C ASP A 1229 -9.26 24.97 -1.52
N LYS A 1230 -9.64 24.70 -2.76
CA LYS A 1230 -10.71 23.77 -3.13
C LYS A 1230 -10.22 22.34 -3.19
N SER A 1231 -8.90 22.13 -3.27
CA SER A 1231 -8.29 20.81 -3.40
C SER A 1231 -8.58 19.91 -2.22
N ILE A 1232 -8.72 20.52 -1.03
CA ILE A 1232 -9.02 19.82 0.22
C ILE A 1232 -10.38 19.09 0.17
N LEU A 1233 -11.32 19.58 -0.63
CA LEU A 1233 -12.65 19.00 -0.78
C LEU A 1233 -12.69 17.89 -1.83
N ASP A 1234 -11.74 17.87 -2.77
CA ASP A 1234 -11.71 16.90 -3.87
C ASP A 1234 -11.50 15.47 -3.38
N ASP A 1235 -10.73 15.31 -2.30
CA ASP A 1235 -10.53 14.03 -1.59
C ASP A 1235 -11.74 13.63 -0.73
N ALA A 1236 -12.57 14.59 -0.31
CA ALA A 1236 -13.72 14.32 0.55
C ALA A 1236 -14.96 13.87 -0.25
N PHE A 1237 -15.13 14.33 -1.51
CA PHE A 1237 -16.18 13.85 -2.44
C PHE A 1237 -15.85 12.51 -3.10
N THR A 1238 -14.56 12.14 -3.18
CA THR A 1238 -14.10 10.88 -3.78
C THR A 1238 -14.15 9.70 -2.80
N GLU A 1239 -14.02 9.96 -1.49
CA GLU A 1239 -14.15 8.97 -0.42
C GLU A 1239 -15.47 9.07 0.36
N PHE A 1240 -16.46 9.75 -0.24
CA PHE A 1240 -17.83 9.78 0.25
C PHE A 1240 -18.39 8.35 0.40
N THR A 1241 -18.80 7.99 1.62
CA THR A 1241 -19.34 6.66 1.97
C THR A 1241 -20.77 6.82 2.46
N SER A 1242 -21.67 5.85 2.22
CA SER A 1242 -23.01 5.91 2.83
C SER A 1242 -22.96 5.44 4.28
N VAL A 1243 -23.92 5.88 5.11
CA VAL A 1243 -23.89 5.53 6.54
C VAL A 1243 -23.96 4.01 6.78
N GLY A 1244 -24.73 3.28 5.96
CA GLY A 1244 -24.81 1.82 6.05
C GLY A 1244 -23.46 1.13 5.80
N GLY A 1245 -22.72 1.61 4.80
CA GLY A 1245 -21.37 1.15 4.51
C GLY A 1245 -20.41 1.42 5.67
N TYR A 1246 -20.52 2.59 6.32
CA TYR A 1246 -19.73 2.91 7.49
C TYR A 1246 -20.03 1.97 8.69
N ILE A 1247 -21.31 1.72 9.00
CA ILE A 1247 -21.70 0.88 10.15
C ILE A 1247 -21.31 -0.59 9.95
N GLU A 1248 -21.44 -1.13 8.74
CA GLU A 1248 -21.05 -2.51 8.43
C GLU A 1248 -19.51 -2.68 8.49
N LEU A 1249 -18.76 -1.67 8.06
CA LEU A 1249 -17.30 -1.69 8.11
C LEU A 1249 -16.72 -1.35 9.50
N PHE A 1250 -17.55 -0.91 10.45
CA PHE A 1250 -17.07 -0.51 11.76
C PHE A 1250 -16.61 -1.69 12.65
N SER A 1251 -15.47 -1.52 13.34
CA SER A 1251 -14.93 -2.51 14.30
C SER A 1251 -14.21 -1.85 15.50
N LYS A 1252 -14.59 -2.21 16.73
CA LYS A 1252 -14.00 -1.67 17.98
C LYS A 1252 -12.51 -1.99 18.17
N ALA A 1253 -12.07 -3.15 17.67
CA ALA A 1253 -10.66 -3.53 17.70
C ALA A 1253 -9.80 -2.59 16.83
N ASN A 1254 -10.40 -1.98 15.79
CA ASN A 1254 -9.73 -1.01 14.92
C ASN A 1254 -9.63 0.39 15.51
N ILE A 1255 -10.23 0.67 16.68
CA ILE A 1255 -10.19 2.02 17.27
C ILE A 1255 -9.45 2.05 18.61
N SER A 1256 -9.57 0.99 19.42
CA SER A 1256 -8.80 0.85 20.67
C SER A 1256 -7.28 0.79 20.46
N LYS A 1257 -6.83 0.45 19.24
CA LYS A 1257 -5.41 0.54 18.84
C LYS A 1257 -4.97 1.97 18.50
N LYS A 1258 -5.91 2.82 18.09
CA LYS A 1258 -5.69 4.22 17.68
C LYS A 1258 -5.84 5.22 18.83
N SER A 1259 -6.60 4.91 19.90
CA SER A 1259 -6.84 5.83 21.04
C SER A 1259 -5.83 5.72 22.19
N ASN A 1260 -4.92 4.74 22.18
CA ASN A 1260 -3.75 4.68 23.05
C ASN A 1260 -2.49 5.24 22.34
N MET A 1261 -2.68 5.99 21.24
CA MET A 1261 -1.64 6.67 20.45
C MET A 1261 -1.89 8.17 20.37
#